data_AF-A0A7X8UW38-F1
#
_entry.id   AF-A0A7X8UW38-F1
#
_cell.length_a   1.000
_cell.length_b   1.000
_cell.length_c   1.000
_cell.angle_alpha   90.00
_cell.angle_beta   90.00
_cell.angle_gamma   90.00
#
_symmetry.space_group_name_H-M   'P 1'
#
loop_
_entity.id
_entity.type
_entity.pdbx_description
1 polymer ?
#
loop_
_entity_poly.entity_id
_entity_poly.type
_entity_poly.pdbx_seq_one_letter_code
_entity_poly.pdbx_strand_id
1 'polypeptide(L)'
;MKRSCETLRGIFLFALLLPCSTSLGLDLHVAIDGNDAWTGRPAQSNADKSDGPFATIERARDEIRRLKRQGPLPAGGVTVHIHEGDYVLERTFELTAKDTGTAETPITYRAHGDAKVRLLGGRPITNFKPVTDPAILKRLDEAARTKVWAADLKEVGITDYGDPVTPGKRPELFFQDRPMTLARWPNEGFTTIGKVVGGDVFTVHGLTGDRVGKFTYEGDRPVRWVDEPDLRMHGFWFWDWSDGYDQVEAIDLQEKIIRTVPPYHPYGYRNGQRYYVLNALSELDSPGEWYLDRQSGILYFWPPADSHSAQAFVSVLNTIVSMRKVSFVTLRGLGLEFSRGSTLTVHDGTDNKIAGCTLRNIGGSAVMIKGGLRHQVTGCDIDQIGDSGITLEGGDRNTLTPCGHTAVNNHIHNYSRIRRTYRSAVSVVGVGCRVAHNLIHDAPHMALGLIGNDHVFEYNEVYNVCLETDDAGAFYMGRDWTARGNVIRYNYFHHLGPPSTLLHGTQGIYLDDWSSGTTVYGNVCYKMYMGVLVGGGRNNTVENNIFVDCKYAVQVDSRGLGWAKYYFDGTNNTLVERLEAVPYKEPPWSTRYPELLTLYEDEPALAKYNQVVRNIAVDNQQWLRLLDNLADPIVTIENNLVDVDPLFIDAAKQDFRLRPESPAWAKGFKPIPFERIGLYTDEVRKSIPPRRVGMEEQ
;
A
#
# COMPACT_ATOMS: atom_id res chain seq x y z
N MET A 1 21.93 90.16 -32.99
CA MET A 1 20.77 89.70 -32.19
C MET A 1 21.27 89.18 -30.84
N LYS A 2 20.73 89.69 -29.72
CA LYS A 2 21.11 89.37 -28.33
C LYS A 2 20.19 88.26 -27.76
N ARG A 3 20.76 87.44 -26.83
CA ARG A 3 20.26 86.83 -25.55
C ARG A 3 18.80 86.29 -25.49
N SER A 4 18.42 85.22 -24.80
CA SER A 4 18.69 84.68 -23.42
C SER A 4 18.02 83.28 -23.33
N CYS A 5 18.61 82.22 -22.75
CA CYS A 5 18.63 81.80 -21.33
C CYS A 5 17.25 81.69 -20.63
N GLU A 6 16.75 80.46 -20.43
CA GLU A 6 15.82 80.11 -19.33
C GLU A 6 16.04 78.66 -18.83
N THR A 7 15.87 78.54 -17.52
CA THR A 7 16.23 77.48 -16.57
C THR A 7 15.08 76.48 -16.36
N LEU A 8 15.36 75.18 -16.20
CA LEU A 8 14.41 74.24 -15.57
C LEU A 8 15.04 73.54 -14.35
N ARG A 9 14.33 73.63 -13.22
CA ARG A 9 14.67 73.12 -11.89
C ARG A 9 14.52 71.58 -11.83
N GLY A 10 15.47 70.93 -11.17
CA GLY A 10 15.41 69.52 -10.81
C GLY A 10 14.50 69.27 -9.60
N ILE A 11 13.78 68.15 -9.64
CA ILE A 11 13.06 67.54 -8.51
C ILE A 11 13.82 66.24 -8.18
N PHE A 12 14.47 66.19 -7.01
CA PHE A 12 15.04 64.96 -6.46
C PHE A 12 13.92 64.18 -5.75
N LEU A 13 13.50 63.06 -6.33
CA LEU A 13 12.68 62.05 -5.66
C LEU A 13 13.63 61.13 -4.87
N PHE A 14 13.66 61.26 -3.54
CA PHE A 14 14.28 60.27 -2.66
C PHE A 14 13.37 59.04 -2.64
N ALA A 15 13.76 57.98 -3.37
CA ALA A 15 13.15 56.67 -3.20
C ALA A 15 13.56 56.11 -1.82
N LEU A 16 12.64 56.12 -0.86
CA LEU A 16 12.78 55.29 0.34
C LEU A 16 12.76 53.82 -0.10
N LEU A 17 13.93 53.20 -0.14
CA LEU A 17 14.09 51.76 -0.11
C LEU A 17 13.58 51.26 1.25
N LEU A 18 12.29 50.91 1.32
CA LEU A 18 11.77 50.09 2.41
C LEU A 18 12.46 48.72 2.28
N PRO A 19 13.24 48.27 3.28
CA PRO A 19 13.73 46.90 3.28
C PRO A 19 12.52 45.98 3.27
N CYS A 20 12.43 45.11 2.26
CA CYS A 20 11.56 43.95 2.30
C CYS A 20 12.09 43.08 3.44
N SER A 21 11.58 43.29 4.64
CA SER A 21 11.77 42.39 5.76
C SER A 21 11.12 41.09 5.34
N THR A 22 11.95 40.12 4.93
CA THR A 22 11.60 38.71 4.98
C THR A 22 11.23 38.43 6.43
N SER A 23 9.95 38.56 6.77
CA SER A 23 9.40 38.12 8.03
C SER A 23 9.70 36.64 8.12
N LEU A 24 10.72 36.28 8.91
CA LEU A 24 11.05 34.90 9.23
C LEU A 24 9.81 34.30 9.90
N GLY A 25 9.42 33.09 9.47
CA GLY A 25 8.42 32.31 10.18
C GLY A 25 8.84 32.09 11.64
N LEU A 26 7.92 31.57 12.46
CA LEU A 26 8.23 31.24 13.85
C LEU A 26 8.82 29.83 13.94
N ASP A 27 9.97 29.70 14.59
CA ASP A 27 10.54 28.40 14.94
C ASP A 27 10.16 28.01 16.38
N LEU A 28 9.74 26.75 16.54
CA LEU A 28 9.57 26.07 17.82
C LEU A 28 10.41 24.79 17.81
N HIS A 29 10.85 24.34 18.98
CA HIS A 29 11.73 23.19 19.12
C HIS A 29 11.14 22.17 20.10
N VAL A 30 11.35 20.88 19.78
CA VAL A 30 10.96 19.74 20.62
C VAL A 30 12.17 18.83 20.78
N ALA A 31 12.55 18.47 22.00
CA ALA A 31 13.71 17.63 22.32
C ALA A 31 13.40 16.66 23.47
N ILE A 32 14.04 15.49 23.48
CA ILE A 32 13.83 14.46 24.51
C ILE A 32 14.22 14.91 25.93
N ASP A 33 15.12 15.89 26.04
CA ASP A 33 15.56 16.54 27.28
C ASP A 33 14.88 17.90 27.50
N GLY A 34 13.85 18.21 26.70
CA GLY A 34 13.06 19.43 26.80
C GLY A 34 12.11 19.46 27.99
N ASN A 35 11.37 20.55 28.11
CA ASN A 35 10.37 20.75 29.16
C ASN A 35 9.15 21.49 28.63
N ASP A 36 7.95 20.93 28.83
CA ASP A 36 6.70 21.51 28.32
C ASP A 36 6.26 22.80 29.01
N ALA A 37 6.92 23.17 30.11
CA ALA A 37 6.77 24.47 30.77
C ALA A 37 7.58 25.60 30.11
N TRP A 38 8.53 25.29 29.24
CA TRP A 38 9.36 26.27 28.53
C TRP A 38 8.62 26.94 27.36
N THR A 39 9.26 27.89 26.69
CA THR A 39 8.68 28.60 25.54
C THR A 39 8.80 27.83 24.23
N GLY A 40 9.70 26.86 24.16
CA GLY A 40 10.02 26.11 22.95
C GLY A 40 10.78 26.92 21.90
N ARG A 41 11.16 28.17 22.18
CA ARG A 41 11.85 29.03 21.20
C ARG A 41 13.34 28.71 21.08
N PRO A 42 14.10 28.49 22.18
CA PRO A 42 15.49 28.13 22.06
C PRO A 42 15.64 26.67 21.58
N ALA A 43 16.57 26.42 20.66
CA ALA A 43 16.87 25.07 20.19
C ALA A 43 17.53 24.18 21.27
N GLN A 44 18.15 24.79 22.26
CA GLN A 44 18.81 24.15 23.41
C GLN A 44 18.38 24.84 24.69
N SER A 45 18.40 24.12 25.82
CA SER A 45 18.20 24.73 27.14
C SER A 45 19.21 25.85 27.38
N ASN A 46 18.75 26.96 27.96
CA ASN A 46 19.66 27.99 28.48
C ASN A 46 20.43 27.47 29.71
N ALA A 47 21.49 28.17 30.08
CA ALA A 47 22.46 27.70 31.09
C ALA A 47 21.84 27.46 32.49
N ASP A 48 20.81 28.23 32.84
CA ASP A 48 20.07 28.12 34.11
C ASP A 48 18.84 27.20 34.03
N LYS A 49 18.60 26.56 32.86
CA LYS A 49 17.45 25.65 32.61
C LYS A 49 16.08 26.29 32.88
N SER A 50 15.97 27.60 32.64
CA SER A 50 14.71 28.34 32.75
C SER A 50 13.91 28.40 31.44
N ASP A 51 14.54 28.12 30.30
CA ASP A 51 13.89 28.05 28.99
C ASP A 51 14.65 27.13 28.02
N GLY A 52 13.97 26.65 26.97
CA GLY A 52 14.51 25.68 26.02
C GLY A 52 13.43 25.05 25.13
N PRO A 53 13.73 23.90 24.49
CA PRO A 53 12.77 23.16 23.67
C PRO A 53 11.65 22.54 24.51
N PHE A 54 10.47 22.35 23.93
CA PHE A 54 9.42 21.53 24.53
C PHE A 54 9.85 20.07 24.66
N ALA A 55 9.26 19.32 25.58
CA ALA A 55 9.47 17.88 25.68
C ALA A 55 8.62 17.11 24.66
N THR A 56 7.41 17.62 24.36
CA THR A 56 6.42 16.90 23.54
C THR A 56 5.99 17.66 22.28
N ILE A 57 5.61 16.91 21.25
CA ILE A 57 5.04 17.46 20.02
C ILE A 57 3.63 18.03 20.26
N GLU A 58 2.88 17.45 21.20
CA GLU A 58 1.58 17.94 21.65
C GLU A 58 1.67 19.36 22.22
N ARG A 59 2.70 19.62 23.03
CA ARG A 59 2.91 20.96 23.59
C ARG A 59 3.20 21.99 22.52
N ALA A 60 4.00 21.65 21.50
CA ALA A 60 4.25 22.52 20.35
C ALA A 60 2.97 22.83 19.57
N ARG A 61 2.13 21.82 19.29
CA ARG A 61 0.79 22.02 18.71
C ARG A 61 -0.06 22.97 19.55
N ASP A 62 -0.10 22.75 20.86
CA ASP A 62 -0.92 23.55 21.76
C ASP A 62 -0.41 25.00 21.88
N GLU A 63 0.91 25.21 21.71
CA GLU A 63 1.49 26.54 21.58
C GLU A 63 1.03 27.25 20.29
N ILE A 64 1.06 26.55 19.15
CA ILE A 64 0.55 27.11 17.89
C ILE A 64 -0.92 27.50 18.03
N ARG A 65 -1.75 26.64 18.64
CA ARG A 65 -3.15 26.94 18.94
C ARG A 65 -3.28 28.18 19.85
N ARG A 66 -2.40 28.33 20.85
CA ARG A 66 -2.39 29.48 21.75
C ARG A 66 -2.06 30.77 20.99
N LEU A 67 -1.03 30.75 20.15
CA LEU A 67 -0.63 31.89 19.32
C LEU A 67 -1.73 32.33 18.36
N LYS A 68 -2.41 31.38 17.70
CA LYS A 68 -3.56 31.67 16.81
C LYS A 68 -4.73 32.35 17.52
N ARG A 69 -4.90 32.11 18.83
CA ARG A 69 -5.90 32.82 19.65
C ARG A 69 -5.49 34.25 20.00
N GLN A 70 -4.19 34.57 19.94
CA GLN A 70 -3.66 35.90 20.24
C GLN A 70 -3.55 36.80 19.00
N GLY A 71 -3.55 36.21 17.80
CA GLY A 71 -3.49 36.95 16.56
C GLY A 71 -3.12 36.03 15.38
N PRO A 72 -2.99 36.60 14.16
CA PRO A 72 -2.49 35.86 13.02
C PRO A 72 -1.07 35.35 13.28
N LEU A 73 -0.76 34.17 12.73
CA LEU A 73 0.61 33.67 12.69
C LEU A 73 1.48 34.57 11.80
N PRO A 74 2.81 34.63 12.03
CA PRO A 74 3.70 35.40 11.16
C PRO A 74 3.68 34.86 9.73
N ALA A 75 3.97 35.75 8.76
CA ALA A 75 4.20 35.34 7.39
C ALA A 75 5.35 34.31 7.35
N GLY A 76 5.19 33.26 6.54
CA GLY A 76 6.08 32.09 6.55
C GLY A 76 5.66 31.00 7.55
N GLY A 77 4.69 31.28 8.42
CA GLY A 77 4.04 30.27 9.26
C GLY A 77 4.84 29.85 10.47
N VAL A 78 4.64 28.61 10.93
CA VAL A 78 5.34 28.02 12.08
C VAL A 78 6.04 26.74 11.67
N THR A 79 7.32 26.62 12.02
CA THR A 79 8.09 25.38 11.88
C THR A 79 8.42 24.82 13.26
N VAL A 80 8.01 23.59 13.52
CA VAL A 80 8.39 22.82 14.70
C VAL A 80 9.55 21.90 14.32
N HIS A 81 10.74 22.20 14.81
CA HIS A 81 11.95 21.40 14.65
C HIS A 81 12.04 20.38 15.78
N ILE A 82 11.93 19.12 15.43
CA ILE A 82 12.02 18.00 16.36
C ILE A 82 13.46 17.49 16.31
N HIS A 83 14.12 17.49 17.46
CA HIS A 83 15.50 17.06 17.60
C HIS A 83 15.60 15.53 17.67
N GLU A 84 16.82 15.01 17.51
CA GLU A 84 17.08 13.57 17.49
C GLU A 84 16.52 12.86 18.73
N GLY A 85 15.86 11.72 18.53
CA GLY A 85 15.38 10.91 19.64
C GLY A 85 14.15 10.05 19.32
N ASP A 86 13.87 9.18 20.28
CA ASP A 86 12.72 8.28 20.30
C ASP A 86 11.62 8.85 21.19
N TYR A 87 10.54 9.30 20.57
CA TYR A 87 9.39 9.88 21.24
C TYR A 87 8.31 8.81 21.38
N VAL A 88 8.29 8.11 22.52
CA VAL A 88 7.25 7.12 22.85
C VAL A 88 5.94 7.84 23.16
N LEU A 89 4.97 7.71 22.26
CA LEU A 89 3.70 8.43 22.38
C LEU A 89 2.75 7.73 23.35
N GLU A 90 2.22 8.47 24.30
CA GLU A 90 1.16 7.98 25.20
C GLU A 90 -0.16 7.79 24.47
N ARG A 91 -0.43 8.63 23.47
CA ARG A 91 -1.68 8.71 22.71
C ARG A 91 -1.41 9.18 21.29
N THR A 92 -2.39 9.06 20.41
CA THR A 92 -2.31 9.60 19.04
C THR A 92 -2.04 11.10 19.05
N PHE A 93 -1.10 11.56 18.21
CA PHE A 93 -0.91 12.98 17.94
C PHE A 93 -2.03 13.49 17.02
N GLU A 94 -3.00 14.17 17.63
CA GLU A 94 -4.19 14.64 16.93
C GLU A 94 -4.06 16.09 16.44
N LEU A 95 -4.30 16.29 15.16
CA LEU A 95 -4.48 17.57 14.49
C LEU A 95 -5.92 17.68 13.98
N THR A 96 -6.52 18.85 14.20
CA THR A 96 -7.91 19.17 13.88
C THR A 96 -7.98 20.47 13.08
N ALA A 97 -9.16 20.92 12.68
CA ALA A 97 -9.34 22.23 12.04
C ALA A 97 -8.69 23.42 12.81
N LYS A 98 -8.47 23.31 14.13
CA LYS A 98 -7.75 24.33 14.92
C LYS A 98 -6.28 24.47 14.51
N ASP A 99 -5.72 23.44 13.89
CA ASP A 99 -4.32 23.30 13.51
C ASP A 99 -4.04 23.64 12.04
N THR A 100 -5.07 24.08 11.31
CA THR A 100 -4.97 24.48 9.90
C THR A 100 -4.08 25.71 9.69
N GLY A 101 -3.09 25.63 8.82
CA GLY A 101 -2.35 26.78 8.30
C GLY A 101 -3.06 27.44 7.11
N THR A 102 -2.37 28.36 6.44
CA THR A 102 -2.73 28.85 5.10
C THR A 102 -1.53 28.72 4.16
N ALA A 103 -1.70 29.06 2.88
CA ALA A 103 -0.57 29.11 1.95
C ALA A 103 0.51 30.11 2.42
N GLU A 104 0.11 31.21 3.05
CA GLU A 104 0.99 32.27 3.56
C GLU A 104 1.53 31.99 4.97
N THR A 105 0.78 31.18 5.75
CA THR A 105 1.09 30.82 7.14
C THR A 105 1.01 29.31 7.36
N PRO A 106 1.82 28.50 6.66
CA PRO A 106 1.78 27.05 6.78
C PRO A 106 2.26 26.59 8.16
N ILE A 107 1.94 25.36 8.53
CA ILE A 107 2.47 24.74 9.75
C ILE A 107 3.28 23.51 9.36
N THR A 108 4.55 23.45 9.77
CA THR A 108 5.46 22.34 9.43
C THR A 108 5.97 21.70 10.71
N TYR A 109 5.82 20.39 10.85
CA TYR A 109 6.53 19.58 11.84
C TYR A 109 7.63 18.81 11.12
N ARG A 110 8.89 18.99 11.53
CA ARG A 110 10.02 18.40 10.81
C ARG A 110 11.14 17.92 11.72
N ALA A 111 11.91 16.94 11.24
CA ALA A 111 13.21 16.67 11.83
C ALA A 111 14.14 17.89 11.71
N HIS A 112 14.88 18.16 12.78
CA HIS A 112 15.87 19.21 12.85
C HIS A 112 17.13 18.78 12.07
N GLY A 113 17.43 19.45 10.95
CA GLY A 113 18.51 19.03 10.06
C GLY A 113 18.28 17.63 9.48
N ASP A 114 19.26 16.74 9.66
CA ASP A 114 19.24 15.32 9.26
C ASP A 114 19.07 14.39 10.48
N ALA A 115 18.56 14.91 11.60
CA ALA A 115 18.35 14.14 12.83
C ALA A 115 17.40 12.95 12.63
N LYS A 116 17.71 11.81 13.26
CA LYS A 116 16.83 10.64 13.31
C LYS A 116 15.76 10.86 14.39
N VAL A 117 14.57 11.26 13.96
CA VAL A 117 13.41 11.47 14.84
C VAL A 117 12.45 10.31 14.67
N ARG A 118 12.09 9.60 15.76
CA ARG A 118 11.07 8.55 15.71
C ARG A 118 9.90 8.84 16.65
N LEU A 119 8.70 8.85 16.10
CA LEU A 119 7.45 8.85 16.86
C LEU A 119 6.98 7.39 16.99
N LEU A 120 6.97 6.86 18.21
CA LEU A 120 6.76 5.45 18.48
C LEU A 120 5.36 5.19 19.03
N GLY A 121 4.58 4.36 18.34
CA GLY A 121 3.26 3.88 18.78
C GLY A 121 3.33 2.64 19.68
N GLY A 122 4.52 2.05 19.81
CA GLY A 122 4.76 0.86 20.63
C GLY A 122 5.17 1.22 22.07
N ARG A 123 5.29 0.17 22.89
CA ARG A 123 5.84 0.25 24.24
C ARG A 123 7.08 -0.63 24.34
N PRO A 124 8.19 -0.12 24.90
CA PRO A 124 9.38 -0.94 25.11
C PRO A 124 9.10 -2.02 26.16
N ILE A 125 9.58 -3.22 25.91
CA ILE A 125 9.51 -4.35 26.85
C ILE A 125 10.87 -4.49 27.52
N THR A 126 10.94 -4.22 28.81
CA THR A 126 12.20 -4.13 29.58
C THR A 126 12.32 -5.18 30.68
N ASN A 127 11.27 -5.99 30.90
CA ASN A 127 11.15 -6.91 32.03
C ASN A 127 11.21 -8.39 31.64
N PHE A 128 11.84 -8.73 30.51
CA PHE A 128 12.03 -10.12 30.10
C PHE A 128 12.82 -10.93 31.14
N LYS A 129 12.32 -12.12 31.47
CA LYS A 129 12.95 -13.10 32.37
C LYS A 129 12.93 -14.49 31.72
N PRO A 130 13.91 -15.37 31.98
CA PRO A 130 13.87 -16.74 31.48
C PRO A 130 12.61 -17.47 31.98
N VAL A 131 11.99 -18.28 31.12
CA VAL A 131 10.87 -19.13 31.52
C VAL A 131 11.38 -20.24 32.43
N THR A 132 10.79 -20.37 33.63
CA THR A 132 11.16 -21.39 34.63
C THR A 132 9.97 -22.21 35.13
N ASP A 133 8.74 -21.81 34.83
CA ASP A 133 7.52 -22.51 35.23
C ASP A 133 7.44 -23.89 34.53
N PRO A 134 7.46 -25.02 35.28
CA PRO A 134 7.39 -26.36 34.71
C PRO A 134 6.14 -26.62 33.85
N ALA A 135 5.00 -25.99 34.17
CA ALA A 135 3.76 -26.16 33.42
C ALA A 135 3.86 -25.51 32.03
N ILE A 136 4.50 -24.34 31.94
CA ILE A 136 4.78 -23.66 30.67
C ILE A 136 5.86 -24.40 29.88
N LEU A 137 6.96 -24.78 30.54
CA LEU A 137 8.05 -25.52 29.89
C LEU A 137 7.58 -26.84 29.27
N LYS A 138 6.59 -27.51 29.87
CA LYS A 138 5.99 -28.73 29.32
C LYS A 138 5.22 -28.49 28.02
N ARG A 139 4.63 -27.30 27.84
CA ARG A 139 3.89 -26.93 26.62
C ARG A 139 4.82 -26.54 25.47
N LEU A 140 5.99 -25.99 25.76
CA LEU A 140 6.99 -25.61 24.77
C LEU A 140 7.65 -26.81 24.12
N ASP A 141 8.11 -26.62 22.88
CA ASP A 141 9.02 -27.57 22.24
C ASP A 141 10.29 -27.74 23.06
N GLU A 142 10.85 -28.95 23.07
CA GLU A 142 12.06 -29.25 23.84
C GLU A 142 13.21 -28.32 23.47
N ALA A 143 13.36 -27.98 22.18
CA ALA A 143 14.40 -27.07 21.69
C ALA A 143 14.22 -25.62 22.21
N ALA A 144 13.00 -25.22 22.55
CA ALA A 144 12.65 -23.86 22.97
C ALA A 144 12.79 -23.64 24.49
N ARG A 145 12.73 -24.69 25.31
CA ARG A 145 12.62 -24.60 26.78
C ARG A 145 13.68 -23.73 27.46
N THR A 146 14.92 -23.73 26.96
CA THR A 146 16.01 -22.92 27.52
C THR A 146 16.22 -21.58 26.81
N LYS A 147 15.42 -21.29 25.78
CA LYS A 147 15.60 -20.17 24.85
C LYS A 147 14.48 -19.14 24.93
N VAL A 148 13.33 -19.51 25.47
CA VAL A 148 12.17 -18.62 25.59
C VAL A 148 12.25 -17.76 26.86
N TRP A 149 11.93 -16.49 26.69
CA TRP A 149 11.82 -15.48 27.74
C TRP A 149 10.36 -15.05 27.88
N ALA A 150 9.95 -14.73 29.09
CA ALA A 150 8.63 -14.22 29.43
C ALA A 150 8.70 -12.78 29.93
N ALA A 151 7.73 -11.96 29.56
CA ALA A 151 7.52 -10.61 30.08
C ALA A 151 6.06 -10.45 30.50
N ASP A 152 5.83 -9.94 31.71
CA ASP A 152 4.49 -9.53 32.13
C ASP A 152 4.18 -8.16 31.54
N LEU A 153 3.23 -8.12 30.61
CA LEU A 153 2.86 -6.89 29.91
C LEU A 153 2.19 -5.87 30.84
N LYS A 154 1.56 -6.31 31.95
CA LYS A 154 0.94 -5.39 32.93
C LYS A 154 1.99 -4.58 33.68
N GLU A 155 3.14 -5.19 34.00
CA GLU A 155 4.25 -4.50 34.70
C GLU A 155 4.82 -3.33 33.88
N VAL A 156 4.71 -3.39 32.54
CA VAL A 156 5.12 -2.31 31.62
C VAL A 156 3.95 -1.46 31.12
N GLY A 157 2.79 -1.55 31.79
CA GLY A 157 1.64 -0.68 31.55
C GLY A 157 0.77 -1.07 30.34
N ILE A 158 0.93 -2.27 29.79
CA ILE A 158 0.11 -2.78 28.68
C ILE A 158 -0.96 -3.71 29.24
N THR A 159 -2.23 -3.28 29.13
CA THR A 159 -3.40 -4.02 29.62
C THR A 159 -4.37 -4.43 28.51
N ASP A 160 -4.22 -3.87 27.32
CA ASP A 160 -4.96 -4.27 26.12
C ASP A 160 -4.10 -5.18 25.23
N TYR A 161 -4.40 -6.48 25.29
CA TYR A 161 -3.70 -7.55 24.57
C TYR A 161 -4.23 -7.78 23.15
N GLY A 162 -5.29 -7.07 22.75
CA GLY A 162 -5.86 -7.17 21.43
C GLY A 162 -6.33 -8.58 21.06
N ASP A 163 -6.32 -8.89 19.77
CA ASP A 163 -6.73 -10.17 19.18
C ASP A 163 -5.67 -10.63 18.16
N PRO A 164 -5.29 -11.92 18.07
CA PRO A 164 -4.13 -12.35 17.29
C PRO A 164 -4.23 -12.12 15.77
N VAL A 165 -5.43 -11.89 15.22
CA VAL A 165 -5.64 -11.83 13.76
C VAL A 165 -6.50 -10.66 13.30
N THR A 166 -7.28 -10.05 14.20
CA THR A 166 -8.20 -8.97 13.87
C THR A 166 -7.44 -7.69 13.49
N PRO A 167 -7.69 -7.11 12.30
CA PRO A 167 -7.06 -5.86 11.87
C PRO A 167 -7.25 -4.72 12.88
N GLY A 168 -6.18 -3.97 13.17
CA GLY A 168 -6.20 -2.88 14.17
C GLY A 168 -6.41 -3.34 15.61
N LYS A 169 -6.44 -4.65 15.87
CA LYS A 169 -6.38 -5.22 17.22
C LYS A 169 -5.22 -6.18 17.38
N ARG A 170 -4.60 -6.66 16.30
CA ARG A 170 -3.42 -7.53 16.32
C ARG A 170 -2.19 -6.80 16.86
N PRO A 171 -1.70 -7.14 18.07
CA PRO A 171 -0.40 -6.67 18.50
C PRO A 171 0.69 -7.33 17.63
N GLU A 172 1.77 -6.60 17.44
CA GLU A 172 3.02 -7.10 16.87
C GLU A 172 4.13 -6.91 17.90
N LEU A 173 5.02 -7.90 17.96
CA LEU A 173 6.30 -7.77 18.64
C LEU A 173 7.34 -7.34 17.62
N PHE A 174 8.15 -6.35 17.98
CA PHE A 174 9.31 -5.93 17.20
C PHE A 174 10.56 -6.14 18.03
N PHE A 175 11.63 -6.57 17.39
CA PHE A 175 12.93 -6.74 18.02
C PHE A 175 14.01 -6.27 17.06
N GLN A 176 14.88 -5.35 17.51
CA GLN A 176 15.91 -4.73 16.68
C GLN A 176 15.32 -4.15 15.37
N ASP A 177 14.26 -3.35 15.51
CA ASP A 177 13.54 -2.69 14.41
C ASP A 177 13.00 -3.63 13.32
N ARG A 178 12.70 -4.90 13.65
CA ARG A 178 12.06 -5.87 12.74
C ARG A 178 10.82 -6.50 13.38
N PRO A 179 9.74 -6.77 12.62
CA PRO A 179 8.60 -7.51 13.13
C PRO A 179 8.97 -8.97 13.37
N MET A 180 8.57 -9.50 14.52
CA MET A 180 8.76 -10.89 14.94
C MET A 180 7.54 -11.74 14.56
N THR A 181 7.77 -13.02 14.33
CA THR A 181 6.75 -13.95 13.83
C THR A 181 5.86 -14.43 14.98
N LEU A 182 4.55 -14.29 14.84
CA LEU A 182 3.66 -14.97 15.79
C LEU A 182 3.82 -16.47 15.61
N ALA A 183 4.10 -17.19 16.70
CA ALA A 183 4.38 -18.63 16.71
C ALA A 183 3.38 -19.40 15.86
N ARG A 184 3.89 -20.15 14.88
CA ARG A 184 3.09 -20.74 13.80
C ARG A 184 3.66 -22.06 13.34
N TRP A 185 2.80 -22.88 12.73
CA TRP A 185 3.23 -24.11 12.06
C TRP A 185 2.55 -24.32 10.70
N PRO A 186 3.31 -24.74 9.67
CA PRO A 186 4.77 -24.81 9.65
C PRO A 186 5.40 -23.41 9.80
N ASN A 187 6.65 -23.37 10.30
CA ASN A 187 7.36 -22.11 10.59
C ASN A 187 7.54 -21.28 9.32
N GLU A 188 7.71 -21.96 8.18
CA GLU A 188 7.74 -21.38 6.85
C GLU A 188 6.76 -22.11 5.92
N GLY A 189 6.29 -21.43 4.87
CA GLY A 189 5.40 -22.02 3.88
C GLY A 189 4.00 -22.34 4.42
N PHE A 190 3.43 -23.44 3.94
CA PHE A 190 2.07 -23.87 4.26
C PHE A 190 2.00 -25.40 4.36
N THR A 191 1.05 -25.90 5.13
CA THR A 191 0.52 -27.27 5.00
C THR A 191 -0.76 -27.24 4.16
N THR A 192 -1.44 -28.38 3.97
CA THR A 192 -2.63 -28.50 3.14
C THR A 192 -3.79 -29.20 3.84
N ILE A 193 -5.01 -28.83 3.43
CA ILE A 193 -6.23 -29.54 3.76
C ILE A 193 -6.17 -30.94 3.12
N GLY A 194 -6.47 -31.98 3.89
CA GLY A 194 -6.69 -33.33 3.35
C GLY A 194 -7.99 -33.39 2.56
N LYS A 195 -9.11 -33.63 3.26
CA LYS A 195 -10.45 -33.68 2.69
C LYS A 195 -11.42 -32.78 3.44
N VAL A 196 -12.22 -32.00 2.73
CA VAL A 196 -13.39 -31.33 3.31
C VAL A 196 -14.47 -32.36 3.66
N VAL A 197 -15.03 -32.26 4.87
CA VAL A 197 -15.98 -33.23 5.45
C VAL A 197 -17.09 -32.52 6.24
N GLY A 198 -17.45 -31.31 5.80
CA GLY A 198 -18.45 -30.45 6.42
C GLY A 198 -19.89 -30.87 6.12
N GLY A 199 -20.14 -31.35 4.90
CA GLY A 199 -21.42 -31.88 4.44
C GLY A 199 -22.29 -30.89 3.66
N ASP A 200 -21.91 -29.62 3.55
CA ASP A 200 -22.60 -28.61 2.72
C ASP A 200 -21.82 -28.38 1.42
N VAL A 201 -21.86 -29.40 0.57
CA VAL A 201 -21.07 -29.46 -0.67
C VAL A 201 -21.66 -28.55 -1.75
N PHE A 202 -20.78 -27.90 -2.51
CA PHE A 202 -21.15 -27.16 -3.71
C PHE A 202 -20.11 -27.27 -4.81
N THR A 203 -20.51 -26.85 -6.00
CA THR A 203 -19.61 -26.76 -7.15
C THR A 203 -19.73 -25.37 -7.78
N VAL A 204 -18.59 -24.74 -8.02
CA VAL A 204 -18.47 -23.45 -8.70
C VAL A 204 -17.30 -23.53 -9.68
N HIS A 205 -17.48 -23.07 -10.91
CA HIS A 205 -16.49 -23.17 -11.98
C HIS A 205 -15.87 -24.58 -12.17
N GLY A 206 -16.67 -25.63 -11.99
CA GLY A 206 -16.23 -27.03 -12.11
C GLY A 206 -15.39 -27.54 -10.93
N LEU A 207 -15.21 -26.73 -9.89
CA LEU A 207 -14.50 -27.11 -8.67
C LEU A 207 -15.49 -27.37 -7.55
N THR A 208 -15.36 -28.53 -6.91
CA THR A 208 -16.17 -28.92 -5.76
C THR A 208 -15.49 -28.52 -4.46
N GLY A 209 -16.26 -27.98 -3.52
CA GLY A 209 -15.83 -27.76 -2.15
C GLY A 209 -17.00 -27.78 -1.17
N ASP A 210 -16.77 -27.28 0.03
CA ASP A 210 -17.70 -27.35 1.16
C ASP A 210 -17.82 -25.98 1.82
N ARG A 211 -19.03 -25.55 2.21
CA ARG A 211 -19.22 -24.26 2.89
C ARG A 211 -18.82 -24.30 4.34
N VAL A 212 -18.71 -25.49 4.93
CA VAL A 212 -18.44 -25.68 6.34
C VAL A 212 -16.93 -25.89 6.55
N GLY A 213 -16.36 -25.11 7.48
CA GLY A 213 -14.95 -25.21 7.87
C GLY A 213 -14.67 -26.46 8.69
N LYS A 214 -14.71 -27.61 8.05
CA LYS A 214 -14.45 -28.91 8.67
C LYS A 214 -13.72 -29.81 7.68
N PHE A 215 -12.51 -30.20 8.02
CA PHE A 215 -11.64 -30.93 7.12
C PHE A 215 -10.67 -31.84 7.86
N THR A 216 -10.18 -32.86 7.16
CA THR A 216 -9.15 -33.76 7.69
C THR A 216 -7.75 -33.15 7.56
N TYR A 217 -6.85 -33.55 8.44
CA TYR A 217 -5.43 -33.18 8.41
C TYR A 217 -4.53 -34.42 8.33
N GLU A 218 -3.25 -34.20 8.01
CA GLU A 218 -2.22 -35.23 7.96
C GLU A 218 -1.19 -35.07 9.08
N GLY A 219 -0.47 -36.16 9.38
CA GLY A 219 0.54 -36.21 10.44
C GLY A 219 -0.04 -36.14 11.85
N ASP A 220 0.84 -35.90 12.82
CA ASP A 220 0.53 -35.93 14.25
C ASP A 220 0.81 -34.58 14.96
N ARG A 221 1.24 -33.55 14.22
CA ARG A 221 1.47 -32.21 14.79
C ARG A 221 0.26 -31.66 15.56
N PRO A 222 -1.00 -31.85 15.10
CA PRO A 222 -2.18 -31.34 15.81
C PRO A 222 -2.41 -31.90 17.22
N VAL A 223 -1.76 -32.99 17.60
CA VAL A 223 -1.77 -33.51 18.98
C VAL A 223 -1.28 -32.45 19.97
N ARG A 224 -0.39 -31.54 19.55
CA ARG A 224 0.15 -30.45 20.38
C ARG A 224 -0.84 -29.31 20.61
N TRP A 225 -1.87 -29.18 19.76
CA TRP A 225 -2.70 -27.99 19.70
C TRP A 225 -4.05 -28.12 20.43
N VAL A 226 -4.41 -29.33 20.86
CA VAL A 226 -5.73 -29.64 21.46
C VAL A 226 -6.04 -28.75 22.66
N ASP A 227 -5.01 -28.39 23.43
CA ASP A 227 -5.12 -27.58 24.64
C ASP A 227 -4.78 -26.09 24.41
N GLU A 228 -4.57 -25.65 23.16
CA GLU A 228 -4.31 -24.24 22.86
C GLU A 228 -5.61 -23.43 22.94
N PRO A 229 -5.69 -22.40 23.81
CA PRO A 229 -6.95 -21.75 24.14
C PRO A 229 -7.50 -20.82 23.05
N ASP A 230 -6.66 -20.40 22.11
CA ASP A 230 -6.96 -19.37 21.11
C ASP A 230 -6.25 -19.68 19.77
N LEU A 231 -6.32 -20.93 19.33
CA LEU A 231 -5.65 -21.37 18.11
C LEU A 231 -6.30 -20.77 16.85
N ARG A 232 -5.48 -20.15 16.01
CA ARG A 232 -5.92 -19.54 14.75
C ARG A 232 -5.33 -20.28 13.56
N MET A 233 -5.95 -20.07 12.41
CA MET A 233 -5.47 -20.56 11.13
C MET A 233 -5.49 -19.43 10.12
N HIS A 234 -4.50 -19.39 9.25
CA HIS A 234 -4.51 -18.54 8.08
C HIS A 234 -4.42 -19.40 6.83
N GLY A 235 -5.33 -19.22 5.90
CA GLY A 235 -5.41 -20.08 4.74
C GLY A 235 -5.97 -19.40 3.51
N PHE A 236 -5.62 -19.98 2.36
CA PHE A 236 -6.27 -19.76 1.08
C PHE A 236 -7.27 -20.89 0.93
N TRP A 237 -8.50 -20.67 1.39
CA TRP A 237 -9.40 -21.78 1.73
C TRP A 237 -10.04 -22.46 0.53
N PHE A 238 -10.28 -21.70 -0.55
CA PHE A 238 -10.89 -22.20 -1.78
C PHE A 238 -10.18 -21.69 -3.02
N TRP A 239 -9.96 -20.37 -3.06
CA TRP A 239 -9.30 -19.64 -4.14
C TRP A 239 -8.00 -19.01 -3.65
N ASP A 240 -6.95 -19.06 -4.47
CA ASP A 240 -5.63 -18.54 -4.11
C ASP A 240 -5.54 -17.01 -4.13
N TRP A 241 -6.53 -16.31 -4.71
CA TRP A 241 -6.66 -14.86 -4.62
C TRP A 241 -7.39 -14.37 -3.36
N SER A 242 -7.86 -15.27 -2.48
CA SER A 242 -8.63 -14.90 -1.28
C SER A 242 -8.11 -15.65 -0.05
N ASP A 243 -7.30 -14.95 0.74
CA ASP A 243 -6.88 -15.41 2.07
C ASP A 243 -7.91 -15.07 3.16
N GLY A 244 -7.84 -15.80 4.27
CA GLY A 244 -8.69 -15.55 5.43
C GLY A 244 -8.16 -16.19 6.69
N TYR A 245 -8.55 -15.61 7.83
CA TYR A 245 -8.26 -16.15 9.15
C TYR A 245 -9.47 -16.87 9.73
N ASP A 246 -9.25 -18.08 10.22
CA ASP A 246 -10.24 -18.91 10.89
C ASP A 246 -9.81 -19.18 12.34
N GLN A 247 -10.79 -19.39 13.22
CA GLN A 247 -10.56 -19.89 14.58
C GLN A 247 -10.83 -21.39 14.63
N VAL A 248 -9.95 -22.15 15.28
CA VAL A 248 -10.21 -23.57 15.53
C VAL A 248 -11.27 -23.73 16.63
N GLU A 249 -12.32 -24.48 16.32
CA GLU A 249 -13.38 -24.88 17.25
C GLU A 249 -12.95 -26.14 18.02
N ALA A 250 -12.49 -27.16 17.30
CA ALA A 250 -12.12 -28.45 17.88
C ALA A 250 -11.17 -29.23 16.96
N ILE A 251 -10.37 -30.12 17.57
CA ILE A 251 -9.49 -31.06 16.88
C ILE A 251 -9.84 -32.48 17.36
N ASP A 252 -10.28 -33.33 16.44
CA ASP A 252 -10.49 -34.75 16.67
C ASP A 252 -9.22 -35.52 16.27
N LEU A 253 -8.59 -36.18 17.24
CA LEU A 253 -7.36 -36.94 17.02
C LEU A 253 -7.61 -38.34 16.45
N GLN A 254 -8.79 -38.90 16.67
CA GLN A 254 -9.14 -40.24 16.19
C GLN A 254 -9.50 -40.19 14.70
N GLU A 255 -10.39 -39.26 14.35
CA GLU A 255 -10.84 -39.08 12.96
C GLU A 255 -9.91 -38.16 12.16
N LYS A 256 -8.91 -37.55 12.82
CA LYS A 256 -7.98 -36.56 12.25
C LYS A 256 -8.70 -35.39 11.58
N ILE A 257 -9.66 -34.78 12.29
CA ILE A 257 -10.49 -33.67 11.78
C ILE A 257 -10.21 -32.39 12.56
N ILE A 258 -10.06 -31.27 11.85
CA ILE A 258 -10.15 -29.91 12.40
C ILE A 258 -11.52 -29.34 12.03
N ARG A 259 -12.15 -28.68 13.00
CA ARG A 259 -13.36 -27.86 12.82
C ARG A 259 -13.05 -26.41 13.14
N THR A 260 -13.56 -25.48 12.36
CA THR A 260 -13.44 -24.03 12.59
C THR A 260 -14.75 -23.42 13.07
N VAL A 261 -14.66 -22.24 13.68
CA VAL A 261 -15.80 -21.50 14.23
C VAL A 261 -16.49 -20.68 13.13
N PRO A 262 -17.83 -20.71 12.98
CA PRO A 262 -18.55 -19.79 12.11
C PRO A 262 -18.44 -18.30 12.52
N PRO A 263 -18.59 -17.32 11.61
CA PRO A 263 -18.89 -17.49 10.19
C PRO A 263 -17.68 -18.04 9.42
N TYR A 264 -17.96 -18.94 8.47
CA TYR A 264 -16.94 -19.54 7.63
C TYR A 264 -16.47 -18.59 6.52
N HIS A 265 -15.31 -18.89 5.95
CA HIS A 265 -14.81 -18.18 4.78
C HIS A 265 -15.87 -18.14 3.66
N PRO A 266 -16.15 -16.97 3.04
CA PRO A 266 -17.29 -16.79 2.14
C PRO A 266 -17.24 -17.64 0.88
N TYR A 267 -16.05 -18.06 0.46
CA TYR A 267 -15.87 -18.99 -0.66
C TYR A 267 -15.85 -20.47 -0.24
N GLY A 268 -16.03 -20.79 1.04
CA GLY A 268 -15.91 -22.17 1.54
C GLY A 268 -14.47 -22.70 1.52
N TYR A 269 -14.37 -24.03 1.49
CA TYR A 269 -13.13 -24.81 1.60
C TYR A 269 -13.02 -25.84 0.48
N ARG A 270 -11.80 -26.15 0.03
CA ARG A 270 -11.54 -27.18 -1.00
C ARG A 270 -10.38 -28.09 -0.60
N ASN A 271 -10.41 -29.32 -1.08
CA ASN A 271 -9.33 -30.30 -0.86
C ASN A 271 -7.97 -29.75 -1.34
N GLY A 272 -6.90 -30.07 -0.61
CA GLY A 272 -5.53 -29.68 -0.98
C GLY A 272 -5.21 -28.20 -0.81
N GLN A 273 -6.17 -27.38 -0.35
CA GLN A 273 -5.96 -25.94 -0.14
C GLN A 273 -5.03 -25.67 1.04
N ARG A 274 -4.23 -24.61 0.90
CA ARG A 274 -3.06 -24.36 1.75
C ARG A 274 -3.39 -23.48 2.96
N TYR A 275 -2.84 -23.84 4.11
CA TYR A 275 -3.00 -23.09 5.36
C TYR A 275 -1.79 -23.26 6.29
N TYR A 276 -1.73 -22.44 7.34
CA TYR A 276 -0.89 -22.66 8.50
C TYR A 276 -1.66 -22.32 9.78
N VAL A 277 -1.26 -22.90 10.91
CA VAL A 277 -1.77 -22.53 12.24
C VAL A 277 -0.90 -21.45 12.85
N LEU A 278 -1.46 -20.60 13.70
CA LEU A 278 -0.74 -19.55 14.41
C LEU A 278 -1.37 -19.28 15.77
N ASN A 279 -0.63 -18.54 16.61
CA ASN A 279 -1.01 -18.22 17.99
C ASN A 279 -1.05 -19.46 18.90
N ALA A 280 -0.05 -20.34 18.76
CA ALA A 280 0.13 -21.53 19.59
C ALA A 280 1.44 -21.46 20.39
N LEU A 281 1.37 -21.60 21.72
CA LEU A 281 2.60 -21.64 22.53
C LEU A 281 3.43 -22.88 22.22
N SER A 282 2.77 -23.99 21.94
CA SER A 282 3.39 -25.25 21.54
C SER A 282 4.13 -25.17 20.20
N GLU A 283 3.89 -24.14 19.40
CA GLU A 283 4.58 -23.89 18.13
C GLU A 283 5.58 -22.72 18.25
N LEU A 284 5.87 -22.24 19.47
CA LEU A 284 7.00 -21.35 19.72
C LEU A 284 8.27 -22.20 19.75
N ASP A 285 8.84 -22.48 18.59
CA ASP A 285 9.91 -23.47 18.43
C ASP A 285 11.11 -23.00 17.61
N SER A 286 11.06 -21.76 17.11
CA SER A 286 12.14 -21.16 16.32
C SER A 286 12.55 -19.77 16.79
N PRO A 287 13.83 -19.37 16.59
CA PRO A 287 14.26 -18.01 16.89
C PRO A 287 13.47 -16.96 16.10
N GLY A 288 13.05 -15.89 16.78
CA GLY A 288 12.21 -14.84 16.22
C GLY A 288 10.71 -15.05 16.40
N GLU A 289 10.28 -16.17 16.96
CA GLU A 289 8.88 -16.43 17.25
C GLU A 289 8.43 -15.90 18.62
N TRP A 290 7.15 -15.54 18.73
CA TRP A 290 6.53 -15.12 19.98
C TRP A 290 5.09 -15.60 20.14
N TYR A 291 4.62 -15.64 21.38
CA TYR A 291 3.24 -15.97 21.76
C TYR A 291 2.78 -15.08 22.90
N LEU A 292 1.52 -14.63 22.87
CA LEU A 292 0.92 -13.85 23.96
C LEU A 292 -0.21 -14.63 24.60
N ASP A 293 -0.03 -15.03 25.86
CA ASP A 293 -1.12 -15.52 26.68
C ASP A 293 -1.98 -14.33 27.12
N ARG A 294 -3.11 -14.16 26.44
CA ARG A 294 -4.03 -13.04 26.68
C ARG A 294 -4.82 -13.16 27.98
N GLN A 295 -4.89 -14.35 28.59
CA GLN A 295 -5.59 -14.52 29.86
C GLN A 295 -4.73 -13.99 31.01
N SER A 296 -3.45 -14.36 31.03
CA SER A 296 -2.50 -13.93 32.06
C SER A 296 -1.88 -12.55 31.77
N GLY A 297 -1.70 -12.21 30.49
CA GLY A 297 -0.98 -11.03 30.03
C GLY A 297 0.52 -11.25 29.85
N ILE A 298 0.96 -12.51 29.76
CA ILE A 298 2.38 -12.86 29.62
C ILE A 298 2.75 -13.05 28.15
N LEU A 299 3.74 -12.28 27.70
CA LEU A 299 4.38 -12.41 26.40
C LEU A 299 5.56 -13.40 26.52
N TYR A 300 5.54 -14.44 25.70
CA TYR A 300 6.63 -15.40 25.53
C TYR A 300 7.34 -15.15 24.20
N PHE A 301 8.67 -15.11 24.20
CA PHE A 301 9.46 -14.76 23.03
C PHE A 301 10.75 -15.58 22.99
N TRP A 302 11.11 -16.12 21.82
CA TRP A 302 12.44 -16.65 21.54
C TRP A 302 13.22 -15.58 20.74
N PRO A 303 14.14 -14.83 21.35
CA PRO A 303 14.92 -13.83 20.64
C PRO A 303 15.83 -14.44 19.56
N PRO A 304 15.91 -13.85 18.35
CA PRO A 304 16.78 -14.35 17.28
C PRO A 304 18.28 -14.11 17.54
N ALA A 305 18.62 -13.27 18.53
CA ALA A 305 20.00 -13.00 18.94
C ALA A 305 20.09 -12.90 20.46
N ASP A 306 21.24 -13.32 21.02
CA ASP A 306 21.49 -13.40 22.48
C ASP A 306 21.68 -12.03 23.17
N SER A 307 21.59 -10.89 22.45
CA SER A 307 21.95 -9.60 23.03
C SER A 307 20.87 -9.08 24.00
N HIS A 308 21.14 -9.20 25.30
CA HIS A 308 20.35 -8.63 26.40
C HIS A 308 20.23 -7.09 26.40
N SER A 309 20.93 -6.40 25.49
CA SER A 309 20.86 -4.94 25.28
C SER A 309 19.89 -4.51 24.16
N ALA A 310 19.25 -5.46 23.46
CA ALA A 310 18.39 -5.16 22.32
C ALA A 310 16.98 -4.73 22.74
N GLN A 311 16.47 -3.71 22.05
CA GLN A 311 15.16 -3.13 22.32
C GLN A 311 14.05 -3.96 21.67
N ALA A 312 13.12 -4.43 22.48
CA ALA A 312 11.87 -5.04 22.05
C ALA A 312 10.71 -4.06 22.24
N PHE A 313 9.79 -4.01 21.29
CA PHE A 313 8.58 -3.19 21.37
C PHE A 313 7.33 -4.02 21.09
N VAL A 314 6.26 -3.78 21.84
CA VAL A 314 4.92 -4.29 21.49
C VAL A 314 4.08 -3.12 20.99
N SER A 315 3.38 -3.30 19.86
CA SER A 315 2.48 -2.26 19.34
C SER A 315 1.25 -2.04 20.22
N VAL A 316 0.97 -0.77 20.51
CA VAL A 316 -0.16 -0.36 21.36
C VAL A 316 -1.07 0.63 20.66
N LEU A 317 -0.53 1.75 20.18
CA LEU A 317 -1.34 2.76 19.52
C LEU A 317 -1.81 2.28 18.14
N ASN A 318 -3.11 2.44 17.88
CA ASN A 318 -3.65 2.16 16.55
C ASN A 318 -3.16 3.15 15.50
N THR A 319 -3.02 4.43 15.87
CA THR A 319 -2.59 5.49 14.97
C THR A 319 -1.62 6.42 15.68
N ILE A 320 -0.53 6.79 15.01
CA ILE A 320 0.49 7.71 15.54
C ILE A 320 0.05 9.14 15.28
N VAL A 321 -0.37 9.47 14.05
CA VAL A 321 -0.83 10.81 13.67
C VAL A 321 -2.21 10.78 13.04
N SER A 322 -3.15 11.56 13.56
CA SER A 322 -4.49 11.73 13.00
C SER A 322 -4.74 13.19 12.65
N MET A 323 -5.03 13.47 11.38
CA MET A 323 -5.38 14.79 10.86
C MET A 323 -6.84 14.81 10.43
N ARG A 324 -7.67 15.69 11.00
CA ARG A 324 -9.10 15.80 10.66
C ARG A 324 -9.47 17.24 10.32
N LYS A 325 -9.89 17.50 9.07
CA LYS A 325 -10.24 18.82 8.54
C LYS A 325 -9.11 19.84 8.71
N VAL A 326 -7.88 19.38 8.53
CA VAL A 326 -6.65 20.17 8.65
C VAL A 326 -6.22 20.63 7.25
N SER A 327 -5.71 21.84 7.11
CA SER A 327 -5.13 22.28 5.83
C SER A 327 -3.76 22.91 5.99
N PHE A 328 -2.94 22.85 4.93
CA PHE A 328 -1.61 23.47 4.88
C PHE A 328 -0.68 23.03 6.02
N VAL A 329 -0.75 21.75 6.40
CA VAL A 329 0.18 21.15 7.36
C VAL A 329 1.13 20.19 6.67
N THR A 330 2.43 20.32 6.98
CA THR A 330 3.48 19.41 6.50
C THR A 330 4.09 18.62 7.65
N LEU A 331 4.20 17.29 7.49
CA LEU A 331 5.08 16.43 8.28
C LEU A 331 6.29 16.07 7.41
N ARG A 332 7.51 16.40 7.85
CA ARG A 332 8.73 16.24 7.04
C ARG A 332 9.85 15.51 7.77
N GLY A 333 10.39 14.45 7.18
CA GLY A 333 11.60 13.79 7.70
C GLY A 333 11.38 13.04 9.02
N LEU A 334 10.15 12.64 9.34
CA LEU A 334 9.83 11.96 10.60
C LEU A 334 9.78 10.45 10.40
N GLY A 335 10.31 9.69 11.37
CA GLY A 335 10.08 8.26 11.53
C GLY A 335 8.79 8.00 12.28
N LEU A 336 7.91 7.14 11.77
CA LEU A 336 6.68 6.74 12.43
C LEU A 336 6.66 5.20 12.51
N GLU A 337 6.78 4.65 13.72
CA GLU A 337 7.03 3.22 13.90
C GLU A 337 6.19 2.55 15.01
N PHE A 338 6.07 1.22 14.93
CA PHE A 338 5.50 0.34 15.95
C PHE A 338 4.02 0.59 16.26
N SER A 339 3.22 1.02 15.28
CA SER A 339 1.77 1.14 15.44
C SER A 339 1.06 -0.19 15.26
N ARG A 340 -0.02 -0.40 16.03
CA ARG A 340 -0.87 -1.59 15.97
C ARG A 340 -1.79 -1.58 14.76
N GLY A 341 -2.29 -0.39 14.41
CA GLY A 341 -3.15 -0.14 13.26
C GLY A 341 -2.46 0.76 12.25
N SER A 342 -3.24 1.58 11.56
CA SER A 342 -2.73 2.50 10.54
C SER A 342 -2.01 3.70 11.14
N THR A 343 -0.80 3.97 10.66
CA THR A 343 0.14 4.90 11.29
C THR A 343 -0.26 6.36 11.16
N LEU A 344 -0.71 6.76 9.96
CA LEU A 344 -1.13 8.13 9.67
C LEU A 344 -2.47 8.16 8.95
N THR A 345 -3.43 8.93 9.47
CA THR A 345 -4.74 9.12 8.84
C THR A 345 -5.03 10.60 8.58
N VAL A 346 -5.51 10.94 7.39
CA VAL A 346 -6.02 12.26 7.02
C VAL A 346 -7.49 12.12 6.60
N HIS A 347 -8.37 12.89 7.24
CA HIS A 347 -9.78 12.97 6.90
C HIS A 347 -10.16 14.41 6.60
N ASP A 348 -10.51 14.70 5.34
CA ASP A 348 -10.80 16.03 4.81
C ASP A 348 -9.66 17.06 4.99
N GLY A 349 -9.88 18.26 4.45
CA GLY A 349 -8.93 19.37 4.48
C GLY A 349 -8.35 19.65 3.10
N THR A 350 -7.27 20.45 3.05
CA THR A 350 -6.59 20.71 1.78
C THR A 350 -5.08 20.90 1.94
N ASP A 351 -4.30 20.48 0.94
CA ASP A 351 -2.87 20.81 0.84
C ASP A 351 -2.02 20.37 2.04
N ASN A 352 -2.38 19.26 2.69
CA ASN A 352 -1.50 18.58 3.65
C ASN A 352 -0.44 17.74 2.94
N LYS A 353 0.79 17.72 3.49
CA LYS A 353 1.94 17.03 2.90
C LYS A 353 2.62 16.10 3.91
N ILE A 354 2.83 14.85 3.53
CA ILE A 354 3.69 13.89 4.22
C ILE A 354 4.93 13.74 3.33
N ALA A 355 6.10 14.18 3.80
CA ALA A 355 7.27 14.40 2.94
C ALA A 355 8.56 13.81 3.51
N GLY A 356 9.21 12.91 2.79
CA GLY A 356 10.50 12.36 3.22
C GLY A 356 10.44 11.61 4.55
N CYS A 357 9.28 11.09 4.92
CA CYS A 357 9.09 10.35 6.17
C CYS A 357 9.46 8.88 6.01
N THR A 358 9.87 8.25 7.10
CA THR A 358 10.07 6.80 7.19
C THR A 358 8.90 6.20 7.96
N LEU A 359 8.08 5.37 7.31
CA LEU A 359 6.93 4.71 7.93
C LEU A 359 7.17 3.21 7.90
N ARG A 360 7.53 2.62 9.05
CA ARG A 360 7.93 1.21 9.08
C ARG A 360 7.49 0.49 10.34
N ASN A 361 7.47 -0.84 10.29
CA ASN A 361 7.09 -1.70 11.43
C ASN A 361 5.65 -1.41 11.89
N ILE A 362 4.70 -1.62 10.99
CA ILE A 362 3.31 -1.16 11.12
C ILE A 362 2.36 -2.36 11.00
N GLY A 363 1.41 -2.49 11.93
CA GLY A 363 0.41 -3.57 11.90
C GLY A 363 -0.78 -3.34 10.97
N GLY A 364 -1.12 -2.07 10.69
CA GLY A 364 -2.14 -1.67 9.72
C GLY A 364 -1.55 -1.07 8.45
N SER A 365 -2.16 0.01 7.94
CA SER A 365 -1.73 0.70 6.72
C SER A 365 -0.81 1.89 7.02
N ALA A 366 0.12 2.24 6.13
CA ALA A 366 1.07 3.32 6.42
C ALA A 366 0.40 4.71 6.39
N VAL A 367 -0.30 5.05 5.31
CA VAL A 367 -0.99 6.33 5.15
C VAL A 367 -2.39 6.11 4.58
N MET A 368 -3.41 6.66 5.25
CA MET A 368 -4.79 6.67 4.74
C MET A 368 -5.29 8.10 4.61
N ILE A 369 -5.61 8.53 3.39
CA ILE A 369 -6.22 9.83 3.09
C ILE A 369 -7.64 9.58 2.59
N LYS A 370 -8.62 10.23 3.21
CA LYS A 370 -10.03 10.17 2.84
C LYS A 370 -10.68 11.54 2.81
N GLY A 371 -11.20 11.93 1.65
CA GLY A 371 -11.80 13.24 1.40
C GLY A 371 -10.75 14.36 1.32
N GLY A 372 -11.23 15.59 1.19
CA GLY A 372 -10.37 16.77 1.03
C GLY A 372 -9.80 16.94 -0.38
N LEU A 373 -8.83 17.85 -0.51
CA LEU A 373 -8.24 18.24 -1.80
C LEU A 373 -6.70 18.30 -1.72
N ARG A 374 -6.02 17.87 -2.78
CA ARG A 374 -4.58 18.10 -3.01
C ARG A 374 -3.63 17.66 -1.89
N HIS A 375 -4.01 16.66 -1.09
CA HIS A 375 -3.09 15.98 -0.18
C HIS A 375 -1.98 15.24 -0.92
N GLN A 376 -0.78 15.23 -0.34
CA GLN A 376 0.42 14.68 -0.98
C GLN A 376 1.19 13.76 -0.03
N VAL A 377 1.57 12.58 -0.52
CA VAL A 377 2.55 11.70 0.11
C VAL A 377 3.74 11.61 -0.84
N THR A 378 4.88 12.17 -0.43
CA THR A 378 6.03 12.31 -1.32
C THR A 378 7.37 11.96 -0.71
N GLY A 379 8.23 11.29 -1.47
CA GLY A 379 9.60 11.04 -1.04
C GLY A 379 9.72 10.10 0.16
N CYS A 380 8.67 9.38 0.55
CA CYS A 380 8.67 8.57 1.77
C CYS A 380 9.25 7.17 1.53
N ASP A 381 9.86 6.61 2.56
CA ASP A 381 10.30 5.21 2.62
C ASP A 381 9.33 4.43 3.52
N ILE A 382 8.70 3.40 2.97
CA ILE A 382 7.57 2.70 3.58
C ILE A 382 7.81 1.19 3.52
N ASP A 383 8.02 0.55 4.66
CA ASP A 383 8.33 -0.88 4.70
C ASP A 383 7.85 -1.63 5.95
N GLN A 384 7.81 -2.96 5.89
CA GLN A 384 7.33 -3.82 6.98
C GLN A 384 5.89 -3.50 7.40
N ILE A 385 4.98 -3.46 6.42
CA ILE A 385 3.58 -3.09 6.62
C ILE A 385 2.72 -4.35 6.70
N GLY A 386 1.93 -4.46 7.77
CA GLY A 386 0.98 -5.56 7.97
C GLY A 386 -0.09 -5.59 6.89
N ASP A 387 -0.39 -4.42 6.34
CA ASP A 387 -1.46 -4.19 5.38
C ASP A 387 -1.01 -3.41 4.13
N SER A 388 -1.75 -2.35 3.76
CA SER A 388 -1.57 -1.54 2.56
C SER A 388 -0.61 -0.36 2.82
N GLY A 389 0.09 0.11 1.79
CA GLY A 389 0.98 1.26 1.91
C GLY A 389 0.20 2.58 2.03
N ILE A 390 -0.17 3.17 0.90
CA ILE A 390 -0.85 4.46 0.80
C ILE A 390 -2.24 4.28 0.19
N THR A 391 -3.28 4.78 0.87
CA THR A 391 -4.63 4.90 0.30
C THR A 391 -5.00 6.35 0.08
N LEU A 392 -5.43 6.68 -1.15
CA LEU A 392 -5.91 8.01 -1.55
C LEU A 392 -7.38 7.92 -1.98
N GLU A 393 -8.30 8.39 -1.15
CA GLU A 393 -9.73 8.45 -1.45
C GLU A 393 -10.18 9.91 -1.53
N GLY A 394 -10.76 10.34 -2.64
CA GLY A 394 -11.29 11.70 -2.79
C GLY A 394 -11.89 12.00 -4.16
N GLY A 395 -12.54 13.16 -4.26
CA GLY A 395 -13.24 13.59 -5.47
C GLY A 395 -14.68 13.11 -5.48
N ASP A 396 -15.43 13.48 -6.52
CA ASP A 396 -16.84 13.15 -6.64
C ASP A 396 -17.12 12.55 -8.02
N ARG A 397 -17.52 11.28 -8.04
CA ARG A 397 -17.83 10.57 -9.28
C ARG A 397 -19.11 11.09 -9.94
N ASN A 398 -20.10 11.57 -9.18
CA ASN A 398 -21.34 12.07 -9.78
C ASN A 398 -21.10 13.30 -10.66
N THR A 399 -20.19 14.16 -10.22
CA THR A 399 -19.81 15.39 -10.94
C THR A 399 -18.51 15.27 -11.72
N LEU A 400 -17.81 14.13 -11.62
CA LEU A 400 -16.44 13.93 -12.12
C LEU A 400 -15.44 14.99 -11.62
N THR A 401 -15.64 15.49 -10.41
CA THR A 401 -14.79 16.52 -9.80
C THR A 401 -13.54 15.86 -9.20
N PRO A 402 -12.31 16.24 -9.64
CA PRO A 402 -11.08 15.61 -9.16
C PRO A 402 -10.66 16.11 -7.77
N CYS A 403 -10.05 15.24 -6.96
CA CYS A 403 -9.43 15.64 -5.68
C CYS A 403 -8.01 16.18 -5.80
N GLY A 404 -7.25 15.72 -6.80
CA GLY A 404 -5.85 16.09 -6.99
C GLY A 404 -4.88 15.51 -5.96
N HIS A 405 -5.23 14.41 -5.28
CA HIS A 405 -4.32 13.73 -4.35
C HIS A 405 -3.16 13.08 -5.08
N THR A 406 -1.99 13.05 -4.44
CA THR A 406 -0.78 12.47 -5.05
C THR A 406 0.01 11.54 -4.12
N ALA A 407 0.55 10.46 -4.71
CA ALA A 407 1.57 9.61 -4.11
C ALA A 407 2.77 9.58 -5.08
N VAL A 408 3.83 10.31 -4.76
CA VAL A 408 4.95 10.56 -5.68
C VAL A 408 6.32 10.25 -5.07
N ASN A 409 7.22 9.62 -5.82
CA ASN A 409 8.61 9.43 -5.38
C ASN A 409 8.76 8.61 -4.08
N ASN A 410 7.83 7.68 -3.80
CA ASN A 410 7.87 6.83 -2.61
C ASN A 410 8.51 5.47 -2.91
N HIS A 411 9.24 4.94 -1.95
CA HIS A 411 9.78 3.59 -1.96
C HIS A 411 8.94 2.73 -1.03
N ILE A 412 8.24 1.72 -1.57
CA ILE A 412 7.26 0.93 -0.80
C ILE A 412 7.54 -0.55 -1.00
N HIS A 413 7.85 -1.28 0.07
CA HIS A 413 8.14 -2.72 -0.05
C HIS A 413 7.82 -3.51 1.23
N ASN A 414 7.79 -4.84 1.16
CA ASN A 414 7.46 -5.69 2.31
C ASN A 414 6.13 -5.28 3.00
N TYR A 415 5.11 -5.03 2.19
CA TYR A 415 3.75 -4.74 2.65
C TYR A 415 2.88 -5.99 2.52
N SER A 416 1.63 -5.94 3.01
CA SER A 416 0.70 -7.08 2.98
C SER A 416 1.23 -8.28 3.79
N ARG A 417 1.99 -8.04 4.88
CA ARG A 417 2.59 -9.11 5.70
C ARG A 417 1.56 -9.93 6.48
N ILE A 418 0.48 -9.28 6.93
CA ILE A 418 -0.56 -9.86 7.79
C ILE A 418 -1.79 -10.25 6.98
N ARG A 419 -2.35 -9.33 6.19
CA ARG A 419 -3.40 -9.67 5.21
C ARG A 419 -2.71 -9.79 3.87
N ARG A 420 -2.73 -10.97 3.25
CA ARG A 420 -1.89 -11.31 2.09
C ARG A 420 -2.55 -10.93 0.76
N THR A 421 -3.88 -10.85 0.70
CA THR A 421 -4.62 -10.50 -0.53
C THR A 421 -5.33 -9.16 -0.46
N TYR A 422 -5.57 -8.57 -1.63
CA TYR A 422 -6.25 -7.29 -1.83
C TYR A 422 -5.73 -6.10 -0.99
N ARG A 423 -4.43 -6.07 -0.70
CA ARG A 423 -3.70 -4.93 -0.12
C ARG A 423 -2.65 -4.44 -1.10
N SER A 424 -2.70 -3.16 -1.44
CA SER A 424 -1.81 -2.53 -2.41
C SER A 424 -0.74 -1.68 -1.73
N ALA A 425 0.39 -1.48 -2.40
CA ALA A 425 1.33 -0.43 -2.03
C ALA A 425 0.69 0.95 -2.18
N VAL A 426 -0.06 1.18 -3.28
CA VAL A 426 -0.87 2.39 -3.45
C VAL A 426 -2.24 2.04 -4.01
N SER A 427 -3.30 2.50 -3.35
CA SER A 427 -4.69 2.36 -3.82
C SER A 427 -5.34 3.73 -3.98
N VAL A 428 -6.03 3.96 -5.09
CA VAL A 428 -6.79 5.19 -5.34
C VAL A 428 -8.28 4.91 -5.47
N VAL A 429 -9.11 5.79 -4.87
CA VAL A 429 -10.57 5.73 -4.94
C VAL A 429 -11.13 7.12 -5.26
N GLY A 430 -12.08 7.19 -6.20
CA GLY A 430 -12.83 8.41 -6.49
C GLY A 430 -12.46 9.03 -7.84
N VAL A 431 -11.96 10.26 -7.86
CA VAL A 431 -11.64 10.97 -9.11
C VAL A 431 -10.33 11.77 -9.02
N GLY A 432 -9.46 11.61 -10.01
CA GLY A 432 -8.37 12.57 -10.25
C GLY A 432 -7.17 12.49 -9.28
N CYS A 433 -6.79 11.27 -8.87
CA CYS A 433 -5.52 11.04 -8.15
C CYS A 433 -4.35 10.80 -9.11
N ARG A 434 -3.12 11.11 -8.68
CA ARG A 434 -1.89 10.82 -9.42
C ARG A 434 -0.92 9.98 -8.60
N VAL A 435 -0.50 8.85 -9.15
CA VAL A 435 0.50 7.94 -8.56
C VAL A 435 1.70 7.89 -9.49
N ALA A 436 2.83 8.44 -9.07
CA ALA A 436 3.96 8.57 -9.99
C ALA A 436 5.36 8.42 -9.38
N HIS A 437 6.33 7.96 -10.18
CA HIS A 437 7.73 7.87 -9.75
C HIS A 437 7.94 7.01 -8.49
N ASN A 438 7.05 6.05 -8.20
CA ASN A 438 7.22 5.19 -7.04
C ASN A 438 8.04 3.94 -7.42
N LEU A 439 8.80 3.42 -6.46
CA LEU A 439 9.45 2.13 -6.54
C LEU A 439 8.72 1.16 -5.60
N ILE A 440 8.14 0.11 -6.16
CA ILE A 440 7.30 -0.83 -5.41
C ILE A 440 7.77 -2.26 -5.61
N HIS A 441 8.03 -2.99 -4.52
CA HIS A 441 8.46 -4.38 -4.63
C HIS A 441 8.25 -5.24 -3.39
N ASP A 442 8.56 -6.53 -3.52
CA ASP A 442 8.54 -7.55 -2.47
C ASP A 442 7.18 -7.63 -1.76
N ALA A 443 6.17 -8.15 -2.46
CA ALA A 443 4.81 -8.29 -1.94
C ALA A 443 4.09 -9.56 -2.44
N PRO A 444 3.21 -10.15 -1.60
CA PRO A 444 2.51 -11.39 -1.92
C PRO A 444 1.47 -11.25 -3.04
N HIS A 445 0.95 -10.04 -3.27
CA HIS A 445 -0.20 -9.76 -4.13
C HIS A 445 -0.01 -8.42 -4.89
N MET A 446 -1.09 -7.76 -5.30
CA MET A 446 -1.10 -6.55 -6.15
C MET A 446 -0.33 -5.35 -5.58
N ALA A 447 0.19 -4.49 -6.47
CA ALA A 447 0.93 -3.28 -6.09
C ALA A 447 0.11 -1.99 -6.19
N LEU A 448 -0.67 -1.83 -7.26
CA LEU A 448 -1.41 -0.62 -7.59
C LEU A 448 -2.89 -0.97 -7.78
N GLY A 449 -3.77 -0.35 -6.99
CA GLY A 449 -5.21 -0.57 -7.04
C GLY A 449 -5.99 0.69 -7.42
N LEU A 450 -7.06 0.53 -8.19
CA LEU A 450 -7.89 1.65 -8.68
C LEU A 450 -9.39 1.33 -8.59
N ILE A 451 -10.16 2.28 -8.05
CA ILE A 451 -11.62 2.37 -8.20
C ILE A 451 -12.01 3.81 -8.55
N GLY A 452 -12.60 4.04 -9.73
CA GLY A 452 -13.10 5.37 -10.10
C GLY A 452 -12.56 5.90 -11.42
N ASN A 453 -12.42 7.22 -11.53
CA ASN A 453 -12.27 7.93 -12.80
C ASN A 453 -11.06 8.85 -12.83
N ASP A 454 -10.52 9.06 -14.03
CA ASP A 454 -9.51 10.09 -14.31
C ASP A 454 -8.24 10.02 -13.44
N HIS A 455 -7.90 8.83 -12.95
CA HIS A 455 -6.65 8.61 -12.22
C HIS A 455 -5.49 8.43 -13.20
N VAL A 456 -4.30 8.87 -12.79
CA VAL A 456 -3.07 8.73 -13.58
C VAL A 456 -2.01 7.96 -12.81
N PHE A 457 -1.52 6.88 -13.42
CA PHE A 457 -0.41 6.08 -12.94
C PHE A 457 0.75 6.20 -13.92
N GLU A 458 1.84 6.87 -13.51
CA GLU A 458 2.95 7.13 -14.43
C GLU A 458 4.36 7.09 -13.85
N TYR A 459 5.33 6.62 -14.63
CA TYR A 459 6.74 6.56 -14.22
C TYR A 459 7.00 5.69 -12.98
N ASN A 460 6.11 4.75 -12.63
CA ASN A 460 6.36 3.83 -11.52
C ASN A 460 7.21 2.64 -11.99
N GLU A 461 8.09 2.14 -11.11
CA GLU A 461 8.80 0.87 -11.28
C GLU A 461 8.24 -0.13 -10.27
N VAL A 462 7.78 -1.28 -10.76
CA VAL A 462 7.11 -2.31 -9.96
C VAL A 462 7.70 -3.68 -10.28
N TYR A 463 8.20 -4.38 -9.27
CA TYR A 463 8.80 -5.71 -9.45
C TYR A 463 8.69 -6.60 -8.22
N ASN A 464 8.87 -7.91 -8.36
CA ASN A 464 8.74 -8.87 -7.24
C ASN A 464 7.42 -8.70 -6.45
N VAL A 465 6.30 -8.53 -7.17
CA VAL A 465 4.95 -8.51 -6.59
C VAL A 465 4.11 -9.66 -7.15
N CYS A 466 2.95 -9.91 -6.57
CA CYS A 466 2.15 -11.11 -6.83
C CYS A 466 2.91 -12.41 -6.54
N LEU A 467 3.79 -12.42 -5.53
CA LEU A 467 4.69 -13.55 -5.25
C LEU A 467 4.00 -14.79 -4.68
N GLU A 468 2.82 -14.66 -4.08
CA GLU A 468 2.15 -15.75 -3.38
C GLU A 468 0.82 -16.16 -3.99
N THR A 469 0.26 -15.38 -4.91
CA THR A 469 -1.14 -15.50 -5.35
C THR A 469 -1.25 -15.47 -6.86
N ASP A 470 -2.34 -16.06 -7.39
CA ASP A 470 -2.76 -15.93 -8.77
C ASP A 470 -3.98 -15.02 -8.90
N ASP A 471 -4.46 -14.83 -10.14
CA ASP A 471 -5.57 -13.93 -10.44
C ASP A 471 -5.34 -12.52 -9.86
N ALA A 472 -4.09 -12.04 -10.03
CA ALA A 472 -3.57 -10.85 -9.39
C ALA A 472 -2.66 -10.06 -10.34
N GLY A 473 -2.94 -8.76 -10.44
CA GLY A 473 -2.17 -7.83 -11.26
C GLY A 473 -1.21 -6.98 -10.42
N ALA A 474 -0.02 -6.67 -10.94
CA ALA A 474 0.80 -5.59 -10.37
C ALA A 474 0.01 -4.27 -10.38
N PHE A 475 -0.73 -4.01 -11.45
CA PHE A 475 -1.84 -3.05 -11.48
C PHE A 475 -3.18 -3.78 -11.59
N TYR A 476 -4.18 -3.36 -10.82
CA TYR A 476 -5.52 -3.93 -10.83
C TYR A 476 -6.63 -2.87 -10.80
N MET A 477 -7.64 -3.06 -11.65
CA MET A 477 -8.96 -2.44 -11.56
C MET A 477 -10.01 -3.44 -12.06
N GLY A 478 -11.26 -3.33 -11.60
CA GLY A 478 -12.25 -4.35 -11.93
C GLY A 478 -13.72 -4.00 -11.67
N ARG A 479 -14.59 -4.71 -12.39
CA ARG A 479 -16.04 -4.83 -12.19
C ARG A 479 -16.84 -3.54 -12.41
N ASP A 480 -16.39 -2.63 -13.27
CA ASP A 480 -17.07 -1.33 -13.45
C ASP A 480 -16.86 -0.74 -14.86
N TRP A 481 -17.93 -0.69 -15.66
CA TRP A 481 -17.92 -0.01 -16.98
C TRP A 481 -17.73 1.50 -16.89
N THR A 482 -18.04 2.09 -15.74
CA THR A 482 -18.05 3.53 -15.53
C THR A 482 -16.71 4.06 -15.02
N ALA A 483 -15.76 3.18 -14.67
CA ALA A 483 -14.40 3.53 -14.24
C ALA A 483 -13.50 3.93 -15.44
N ARG A 484 -13.89 5.01 -16.12
CA ARG A 484 -13.32 5.51 -17.39
C ARG A 484 -12.41 6.72 -17.18
N GLY A 485 -11.60 7.01 -18.21
CA GLY A 485 -10.69 8.17 -18.24
C GLY A 485 -9.36 7.94 -17.52
N ASN A 486 -9.14 6.72 -17.02
CA ASN A 486 -7.92 6.34 -16.32
C ASN A 486 -6.75 6.15 -17.31
N VAL A 487 -5.55 6.58 -16.90
CA VAL A 487 -4.34 6.50 -17.71
C VAL A 487 -3.23 5.80 -16.95
N ILE A 488 -2.70 4.73 -17.55
CA ILE A 488 -1.58 3.94 -17.05
C ILE A 488 -0.47 4.10 -18.09
N ARG A 489 0.53 4.94 -17.81
CA ARG A 489 1.56 5.25 -18.81
C ARG A 489 2.98 5.30 -18.30
N TYR A 490 3.94 4.92 -19.14
CA TYR A 490 5.36 5.06 -18.81
C TYR A 490 5.76 4.35 -17.50
N ASN A 491 5.11 3.23 -17.16
CA ASN A 491 5.51 2.41 -16.02
C ASN A 491 6.39 1.25 -16.47
N TYR A 492 7.24 0.74 -15.58
CA TYR A 492 8.04 -0.45 -15.80
C TYR A 492 7.60 -1.54 -14.82
N PHE A 493 6.94 -2.57 -15.34
CA PHE A 493 6.53 -3.76 -14.59
C PHE A 493 7.47 -4.90 -14.96
N HIS A 494 8.15 -5.50 -13.97
CA HIS A 494 9.09 -6.58 -14.27
C HIS A 494 9.22 -7.64 -13.19
N HIS A 495 9.53 -8.88 -13.57
CA HIS A 495 9.80 -9.99 -12.62
C HIS A 495 8.66 -10.16 -11.61
N LEU A 496 7.44 -10.33 -12.11
CA LEU A 496 6.29 -10.64 -11.26
C LEU A 496 6.36 -12.10 -10.78
N GLY A 497 5.56 -12.43 -9.77
CA GLY A 497 5.52 -13.77 -9.16
C GLY A 497 5.36 -14.91 -10.18
N PRO A 498 5.77 -16.13 -9.78
CA PRO A 498 6.22 -17.18 -10.68
C PRO A 498 5.19 -17.51 -11.77
N PRO A 499 5.62 -17.75 -13.03
CA PRO A 499 4.73 -17.95 -14.17
C PRO A 499 3.76 -19.13 -14.11
N SER A 500 3.86 -20.10 -13.19
CA SER A 500 2.91 -21.22 -13.13
C SER A 500 3.16 -22.20 -11.97
N THR A 501 2.33 -22.14 -10.93
CA THR A 501 1.87 -23.32 -10.15
C THR A 501 0.39 -23.24 -9.80
N LEU A 502 -0.26 -22.11 -10.09
CA LEU A 502 -1.63 -21.77 -9.69
C LEU A 502 -2.47 -21.46 -10.95
N LEU A 503 -3.80 -21.52 -10.83
CA LEU A 503 -4.76 -21.72 -11.94
C LEU A 503 -4.80 -20.58 -12.98
N HIS A 504 -4.64 -19.32 -12.57
CA HIS A 504 -4.96 -18.16 -13.43
C HIS A 504 -3.76 -17.29 -13.85
N GLY A 505 -2.59 -17.50 -13.23
CA GLY A 505 -1.37 -16.71 -13.47
C GLY A 505 -1.45 -15.26 -13.00
N THR A 506 -0.34 -14.52 -13.15
CA THR A 506 -0.20 -13.11 -12.71
C THR A 506 -0.21 -12.14 -13.89
N GLN A 507 -0.64 -10.89 -13.66
CA GLN A 507 -0.75 -9.87 -14.71
C GLN A 507 0.14 -8.66 -14.40
N GLY A 508 0.70 -8.03 -15.42
CA GLY A 508 1.30 -6.70 -15.30
C GLY A 508 0.21 -5.66 -15.05
N ILE A 509 -0.67 -5.51 -16.04
CA ILE A 509 -1.80 -4.61 -16.01
C ILE A 509 -3.09 -5.42 -16.17
N TYR A 510 -3.84 -5.55 -15.08
CA TYR A 510 -5.09 -6.28 -15.02
C TYR A 510 -6.28 -5.32 -15.09
N LEU A 511 -6.84 -5.16 -16.29
CA LEU A 511 -8.12 -4.49 -16.52
C LEU A 511 -9.23 -5.55 -16.40
N ASP A 512 -9.51 -5.92 -15.16
CA ASP A 512 -10.40 -7.03 -14.84
C ASP A 512 -11.87 -6.68 -15.03
N ASP A 513 -12.72 -7.70 -15.12
CA ASP A 513 -14.19 -7.65 -15.11
C ASP A 513 -14.80 -6.36 -15.66
N TRP A 514 -14.93 -6.22 -16.98
CA TRP A 514 -15.60 -5.09 -17.63
C TRP A 514 -14.99 -3.70 -17.40
N SER A 515 -13.81 -3.60 -16.81
CA SER A 515 -13.06 -2.34 -16.76
C SER A 515 -12.91 -1.76 -18.16
N SER A 516 -13.33 -0.51 -18.35
CA SER A 516 -13.54 0.08 -19.68
C SER A 516 -13.01 1.49 -19.77
N GLY A 517 -12.74 1.96 -21.00
CA GLY A 517 -12.30 3.34 -21.25
C GLY A 517 -10.98 3.72 -20.58
N THR A 518 -10.08 2.75 -20.38
CA THR A 518 -8.74 2.96 -19.81
C THR A 518 -7.67 3.00 -20.89
N THR A 519 -6.74 3.95 -20.77
CA THR A 519 -5.59 4.08 -21.67
C THR A 519 -4.33 3.49 -21.04
N VAL A 520 -3.80 2.43 -21.63
CA VAL A 520 -2.53 1.78 -21.31
C VAL A 520 -1.50 2.17 -22.37
N TYR A 521 -0.63 3.13 -22.05
CA TYR A 521 0.25 3.76 -23.03
C TYR A 521 1.74 3.75 -22.65
N GLY A 522 2.63 3.25 -23.50
CA GLY A 522 4.06 3.47 -23.29
C GLY A 522 4.64 2.77 -22.05
N ASN A 523 4.01 1.70 -21.56
CA ASN A 523 4.53 0.91 -20.45
C ASN A 523 5.51 -0.16 -20.97
N VAL A 524 6.42 -0.59 -20.11
CA VAL A 524 7.33 -1.71 -20.38
C VAL A 524 6.97 -2.86 -19.43
N CYS A 525 6.68 -4.03 -20.00
CA CYS A 525 6.36 -5.25 -19.27
C CYS A 525 7.41 -6.31 -19.61
N TYR A 526 8.15 -6.78 -18.60
CA TYR A 526 9.26 -7.72 -18.77
C TYR A 526 9.17 -8.90 -17.78
N LYS A 527 9.31 -10.15 -18.25
CA LYS A 527 9.34 -11.35 -17.38
C LYS A 527 8.12 -11.49 -16.46
N MET A 528 6.98 -11.81 -17.07
CA MET A 528 5.74 -12.07 -16.34
C MET A 528 4.82 -13.02 -17.10
N TYR A 529 3.76 -13.49 -16.45
CA TYR A 529 2.79 -14.36 -17.11
C TYR A 529 1.96 -13.61 -18.16
N MET A 530 1.33 -12.49 -17.81
CA MET A 530 0.54 -11.68 -18.75
C MET A 530 0.96 -10.22 -18.69
N GLY A 531 1.29 -9.60 -19.82
CA GLY A 531 1.57 -8.15 -19.88
C GLY A 531 0.34 -7.31 -19.58
N VAL A 532 -0.68 -7.38 -20.44
CA VAL A 532 -1.99 -6.74 -20.24
C VAL A 532 -3.12 -7.75 -20.41
N LEU A 533 -4.05 -7.77 -19.45
CA LEU A 533 -5.32 -8.48 -19.57
C LEU A 533 -6.48 -7.48 -19.64
N VAL A 534 -7.27 -7.55 -20.70
CA VAL A 534 -8.58 -6.88 -20.83
C VAL A 534 -9.67 -7.93 -20.66
N GLY A 535 -10.25 -7.98 -19.47
CA GLY A 535 -11.24 -8.97 -19.09
C GLY A 535 -12.67 -8.51 -19.31
N GLY A 536 -13.31 -8.85 -20.44
CA GLY A 536 -14.69 -8.46 -20.76
C GLY A 536 -14.93 -6.95 -21.00
N GLY A 537 -13.95 -6.10 -20.70
CA GLY A 537 -14.00 -4.64 -20.84
C GLY A 537 -14.07 -4.15 -22.28
N ARG A 538 -14.46 -2.89 -22.47
CA ARG A 538 -14.63 -2.25 -23.79
C ARG A 538 -14.00 -0.86 -23.85
N ASN A 539 -13.73 -0.39 -25.06
CA ASN A 539 -13.11 0.91 -25.32
C ASN A 539 -11.77 1.13 -24.59
N ASN A 540 -11.03 0.07 -24.25
CA ASN A 540 -9.70 0.22 -23.69
C ASN A 540 -8.67 0.36 -24.80
N THR A 541 -7.61 1.12 -24.54
CA THR A 541 -6.52 1.32 -25.49
C THR A 541 -5.24 0.75 -24.91
N VAL A 542 -4.66 -0.26 -25.57
CA VAL A 542 -3.33 -0.82 -25.30
C VAL A 542 -2.42 -0.36 -26.44
N GLU A 543 -1.72 0.74 -26.19
CA GLU A 543 -0.96 1.43 -27.23
C GLU A 543 0.51 1.67 -26.85
N ASN A 544 1.42 1.52 -27.81
CA ASN A 544 2.80 1.97 -27.67
C ASN A 544 3.58 1.32 -26.50
N ASN A 545 3.15 0.14 -26.05
CA ASN A 545 3.80 -0.59 -24.96
C ASN A 545 4.89 -1.52 -25.50
N ILE A 546 5.83 -1.90 -24.63
CA ILE A 546 6.87 -2.89 -24.90
C ILE A 546 6.62 -4.12 -24.03
N PHE A 547 6.52 -5.29 -24.65
CA PHE A 547 6.35 -6.59 -24.01
C PHE A 547 7.53 -7.50 -24.36
N VAL A 548 8.29 -7.90 -23.34
CA VAL A 548 9.48 -8.75 -23.49
C VAL A 548 9.39 -9.94 -22.57
N ASP A 549 9.62 -11.15 -23.07
CA ASP A 549 9.73 -12.38 -22.25
C ASP A 549 8.50 -12.59 -21.34
N CYS A 550 7.30 -12.35 -21.87
CA CYS A 550 6.05 -12.69 -21.20
C CYS A 550 5.51 -14.03 -21.74
N LYS A 551 4.75 -14.77 -20.93
CA LYS A 551 3.98 -15.90 -21.49
C LYS A 551 2.97 -15.38 -22.51
N TYR A 552 2.25 -14.34 -22.14
CA TYR A 552 1.30 -13.63 -23.00
C TYR A 552 1.56 -12.13 -22.94
N ALA A 553 1.73 -11.46 -24.10
CA ALA A 553 1.91 -10.00 -24.08
C ALA A 553 0.56 -9.29 -23.83
N VAL A 554 -0.48 -9.62 -24.62
CA VAL A 554 -1.82 -9.05 -24.47
C VAL A 554 -2.88 -10.14 -24.57
N GLN A 555 -3.88 -10.09 -23.68
CA GLN A 555 -5.12 -10.86 -23.81
C GLN A 555 -6.33 -9.93 -23.78
N VAL A 556 -7.29 -10.23 -24.65
CA VAL A 556 -8.65 -9.68 -24.61
C VAL A 556 -9.64 -10.85 -24.62
N ASP A 557 -10.56 -10.85 -23.68
CA ASP A 557 -11.59 -11.88 -23.57
C ASP A 557 -13.01 -11.28 -23.54
N SER A 558 -13.99 -12.02 -24.05
CA SER A 558 -15.41 -11.70 -23.90
C SER A 558 -16.03 -12.67 -22.92
N ARG A 559 -15.51 -12.71 -21.68
CA ARG A 559 -15.95 -13.61 -20.61
C ARG A 559 -17.46 -13.61 -20.35
N GLY A 560 -18.15 -12.53 -20.71
CA GLY A 560 -19.61 -12.40 -20.67
C GLY A 560 -20.37 -13.36 -21.59
N LEU A 561 -19.72 -13.92 -22.62
CA LEU A 561 -20.28 -14.99 -23.45
C LEU A 561 -20.06 -16.39 -22.87
N GLY A 562 -19.15 -16.50 -21.89
CA GLY A 562 -18.69 -17.77 -21.34
C GLY A 562 -19.01 -17.91 -19.86
N TRP A 563 -17.96 -18.10 -19.05
CA TRP A 563 -18.07 -18.40 -17.63
C TRP A 563 -18.73 -17.27 -16.83
N ALA A 564 -18.66 -16.04 -17.32
CA ALA A 564 -19.14 -14.84 -16.65
C ALA A 564 -20.47 -14.29 -17.22
N LYS A 565 -21.22 -15.12 -17.96
CA LYS A 565 -22.54 -14.76 -18.49
C LYS A 565 -23.59 -14.39 -17.43
N TYR A 566 -23.34 -14.76 -16.17
CA TYR A 566 -24.24 -14.52 -15.05
C TYR A 566 -24.44 -13.03 -14.72
N TYR A 567 -23.57 -12.15 -15.25
CA TYR A 567 -23.79 -10.70 -15.22
C TYR A 567 -24.86 -10.20 -16.20
N PHE A 568 -25.28 -11.05 -17.15
CA PHE A 568 -26.20 -10.70 -18.22
C PHE A 568 -27.46 -11.57 -18.24
N ASP A 569 -27.51 -12.66 -17.47
CA ASP A 569 -28.68 -13.53 -17.35
C ASP A 569 -29.59 -13.19 -16.16
N GLY A 570 -29.26 -12.14 -15.40
CA GLY A 570 -30.01 -11.65 -14.24
C GLY A 570 -29.60 -12.27 -12.90
N THR A 571 -28.61 -13.17 -12.87
CA THR A 571 -28.10 -13.78 -11.63
C THR A 571 -27.30 -12.78 -10.78
N ASN A 572 -26.55 -11.87 -11.41
CA ASN A 572 -25.78 -10.84 -10.74
C ASN A 572 -25.92 -9.49 -11.45
N ASN A 573 -26.44 -8.48 -10.77
CA ASN A 573 -26.71 -7.16 -11.35
C ASN A 573 -25.63 -6.11 -11.03
N THR A 574 -24.49 -6.48 -10.43
CA THR A 574 -23.48 -5.51 -9.97
C THR A 574 -23.03 -4.51 -11.05
N LEU A 575 -22.88 -4.94 -12.31
CA LEU A 575 -22.48 -4.03 -13.39
C LEU A 575 -23.56 -2.99 -13.70
N VAL A 576 -24.83 -3.40 -13.67
CA VAL A 576 -25.99 -2.53 -13.87
C VAL A 576 -26.11 -1.55 -12.70
N GLU A 577 -26.03 -2.06 -11.47
CA GLU A 577 -26.10 -1.24 -10.25
C GLU A 577 -25.02 -0.16 -10.23
N ARG A 578 -23.79 -0.47 -10.65
CA ARG A 578 -22.69 0.50 -10.73
C ARG A 578 -22.89 1.53 -11.83
N LEU A 579 -23.46 1.12 -12.97
CA LEU A 579 -23.84 2.05 -14.03
C LEU A 579 -24.92 3.04 -13.58
N GLU A 580 -25.95 2.54 -12.88
CA GLU A 580 -27.06 3.34 -12.36
C GLU A 580 -26.67 4.21 -11.15
N ALA A 581 -25.58 3.86 -10.45
CA ALA A 581 -25.06 4.63 -9.33
C ALA A 581 -24.43 5.98 -9.74
N VAL A 582 -24.22 6.23 -11.04
CA VAL A 582 -23.70 7.49 -11.58
C VAL A 582 -24.68 8.10 -12.59
N PRO A 583 -24.71 9.43 -12.75
CA PRO A 583 -25.66 10.09 -13.66
C PRO A 583 -25.22 9.98 -15.13
N TYR A 584 -25.00 8.77 -15.64
CA TYR A 584 -24.36 8.53 -16.96
C TYR A 584 -25.12 9.15 -18.16
N LYS A 585 -26.41 9.44 -17.98
CA LYS A 585 -27.29 10.06 -18.99
C LYS A 585 -27.23 11.58 -19.03
N GLU A 586 -26.68 12.21 -17.99
CA GLU A 586 -26.64 13.67 -17.85
C GLU A 586 -25.20 14.20 -17.96
N PRO A 587 -24.99 15.45 -18.41
CA PRO A 587 -23.69 16.09 -18.30
C PRO A 587 -23.22 16.17 -16.83
N PRO A 588 -21.92 15.97 -16.54
CA PRO A 588 -20.82 15.85 -17.51
C PRO A 588 -20.63 14.45 -18.10
N TRP A 589 -21.27 13.41 -17.55
CA TRP A 589 -21.04 12.03 -17.98
C TRP A 589 -21.45 11.78 -19.42
N SER A 590 -22.66 12.17 -19.83
CA SER A 590 -23.16 11.92 -21.19
C SER A 590 -22.35 12.62 -22.28
N THR A 591 -21.63 13.69 -21.92
CA THR A 591 -20.74 14.42 -22.83
C THR A 591 -19.33 13.83 -22.83
N ARG A 592 -18.84 13.37 -21.68
CA ARG A 592 -17.47 12.87 -21.53
C ARG A 592 -17.31 11.38 -21.89
N TYR A 593 -18.35 10.60 -21.63
CA TYR A 593 -18.43 9.15 -21.88
C TYR A 593 -19.70 8.81 -22.66
N PRO A 594 -19.91 9.38 -23.87
CA PRO A 594 -21.13 9.19 -24.66
C PRO A 594 -21.41 7.72 -25.01
N GLU A 595 -20.39 6.86 -25.03
CA GLU A 595 -20.49 5.43 -25.25
C GLU A 595 -21.30 4.67 -24.18
N LEU A 596 -21.50 5.26 -22.99
CA LEU A 596 -22.36 4.67 -21.96
C LEU A 596 -23.86 4.82 -22.30
N LEU A 597 -24.23 5.79 -23.16
CA LEU A 597 -25.62 6.05 -23.52
C LEU A 597 -26.23 4.94 -24.37
N THR A 598 -25.41 4.20 -25.11
CA THR A 598 -25.83 3.15 -26.05
C THR A 598 -25.32 1.77 -25.64
N LEU A 599 -24.92 1.61 -24.36
CA LEU A 599 -24.22 0.41 -23.88
C LEU A 599 -25.04 -0.87 -24.08
N TYR A 600 -26.34 -0.82 -23.78
CA TYR A 600 -27.22 -1.99 -23.82
C TYR A 600 -27.72 -2.31 -25.23
N GLU A 601 -27.76 -1.30 -26.10
CA GLU A 601 -28.08 -1.45 -27.52
C GLU A 601 -26.91 -2.06 -28.31
N ASP A 602 -25.73 -2.16 -27.69
CA ASP A 602 -24.49 -2.54 -28.34
C ASP A 602 -23.79 -3.72 -27.65
N GLU A 603 -24.53 -4.84 -27.59
CA GLU A 603 -24.04 -6.17 -27.20
C GLU A 603 -23.16 -6.14 -25.94
N PRO A 604 -23.72 -5.79 -24.76
CA PRO A 604 -22.96 -5.43 -23.56
C PRO A 604 -22.03 -6.53 -23.02
N ALA A 605 -22.25 -7.79 -23.41
CA ALA A 605 -21.40 -8.93 -23.05
C ALA A 605 -20.09 -9.02 -23.85
N LEU A 606 -19.97 -8.33 -24.99
CA LEU A 606 -18.78 -8.34 -25.85
C LEU A 606 -17.75 -7.29 -25.43
N ALA A 607 -16.47 -7.64 -25.55
CA ALA A 607 -15.34 -6.74 -25.33
C ALA A 607 -15.04 -5.85 -26.56
N LYS A 608 -16.04 -5.04 -26.98
CA LYS A 608 -15.97 -4.22 -28.20
C LYS A 608 -15.02 -3.03 -28.11
N TYR A 609 -14.51 -2.60 -29.27
CA TYR A 609 -13.78 -1.34 -29.48
C TYR A 609 -12.49 -1.21 -28.66
N ASN A 610 -11.96 -2.32 -28.16
CA ASN A 610 -10.63 -2.31 -27.60
C ASN A 610 -9.62 -2.12 -28.74
N GLN A 611 -8.52 -1.45 -28.46
CA GLN A 611 -7.45 -1.19 -29.41
C GLN A 611 -6.15 -1.79 -28.89
N VAL A 612 -5.47 -2.57 -29.73
CA VAL A 612 -4.13 -3.10 -29.48
C VAL A 612 -3.23 -2.61 -30.61
N VAL A 613 -2.64 -1.43 -30.44
CA VAL A 613 -1.99 -0.70 -31.54
C VAL A 613 -0.58 -0.21 -31.23
N ARG A 614 0.31 -0.24 -32.22
CA ARG A 614 1.68 0.29 -32.10
C ARG A 614 2.49 -0.30 -30.94
N ASN A 615 2.23 -1.53 -30.51
CA ASN A 615 3.02 -2.17 -29.46
C ASN A 615 4.24 -2.92 -30.03
N ILE A 616 5.24 -3.14 -29.20
CA ILE A 616 6.37 -4.04 -29.46
C ILE A 616 6.17 -5.30 -28.62
N ALA A 617 6.18 -6.46 -29.25
CA ALA A 617 6.15 -7.75 -28.57
C ALA A 617 7.26 -8.64 -29.12
N VAL A 618 8.24 -8.98 -28.27
CA VAL A 618 9.40 -9.81 -28.64
C VAL A 618 9.67 -10.83 -27.53
N ASP A 619 10.12 -12.02 -27.92
CA ASP A 619 10.45 -13.14 -27.02
C ASP A 619 9.29 -13.60 -26.12
N ASN A 620 8.04 -13.35 -26.51
CA ASN A 620 6.86 -13.82 -25.78
C ASN A 620 6.47 -15.22 -26.25
N GLN A 621 5.92 -16.08 -25.37
CA GLN A 621 5.42 -17.40 -25.83
C GLN A 621 4.24 -17.25 -26.79
N GLN A 622 3.38 -16.27 -26.55
CA GLN A 622 2.34 -15.84 -27.48
C GLN A 622 2.08 -14.34 -27.30
N TRP A 623 2.15 -13.56 -28.37
CA TRP A 623 1.99 -12.11 -28.26
C TRP A 623 0.53 -11.68 -27.99
N LEU A 624 -0.45 -12.30 -28.66
CA LEU A 624 -1.86 -11.92 -28.53
C LEU A 624 -2.78 -13.13 -28.33
N ARG A 625 -3.69 -13.02 -27.36
CA ARG A 625 -4.81 -13.94 -27.13
C ARG A 625 -6.15 -13.23 -27.26
N LEU A 626 -6.94 -13.66 -28.22
CA LEU A 626 -8.36 -13.31 -28.31
C LEU A 626 -9.17 -14.53 -27.90
N LEU A 627 -9.95 -14.43 -26.83
CA LEU A 627 -10.75 -15.53 -26.27
C LEU A 627 -12.25 -15.32 -26.49
N ASP A 628 -13.05 -16.36 -26.24
CA ASP A 628 -14.52 -16.32 -26.32
C ASP A 628 -15.07 -15.91 -27.69
N ASN A 629 -14.45 -16.43 -28.75
CA ASN A 629 -14.79 -16.17 -30.16
C ASN A 629 -14.60 -14.70 -30.61
N LEU A 630 -13.77 -13.95 -29.90
CA LEU A 630 -13.40 -12.60 -30.29
C LEU A 630 -12.51 -12.61 -31.56
N ALA A 631 -12.71 -11.63 -32.44
CA ALA A 631 -11.98 -11.47 -33.70
C ALA A 631 -11.54 -10.01 -33.92
N ASP A 632 -10.59 -9.79 -34.81
CA ASP A 632 -10.00 -8.47 -35.13
C ASP A 632 -11.04 -7.39 -35.52
N PRO A 633 -12.17 -7.68 -36.19
CA PRO A 633 -13.19 -6.63 -36.42
C PRO A 633 -13.84 -6.08 -35.14
N ILE A 634 -13.73 -6.81 -34.02
CA ILE A 634 -14.23 -6.39 -32.70
C ILE A 634 -13.15 -5.66 -31.90
N VAL A 635 -11.89 -6.05 -32.09
CA VAL A 635 -10.70 -5.46 -31.44
C VAL A 635 -9.72 -4.98 -32.49
N THR A 636 -9.52 -3.66 -32.58
CA THR A 636 -8.59 -3.08 -33.55
C THR A 636 -7.15 -3.51 -33.24
N ILE A 637 -6.53 -4.22 -34.18
CA ILE A 637 -5.15 -4.71 -34.06
C ILE A 637 -4.33 -4.16 -35.22
N GLU A 638 -3.49 -3.16 -34.95
CA GLU A 638 -2.81 -2.42 -36.02
C GLU A 638 -1.39 -1.99 -35.63
N ASN A 639 -0.49 -2.02 -36.60
CA ASN A 639 0.85 -1.43 -36.49
C ASN A 639 1.70 -1.97 -35.31
N ASN A 640 1.44 -3.18 -34.82
CA ASN A 640 2.30 -3.80 -33.82
C ASN A 640 3.58 -4.37 -34.48
N LEU A 641 4.73 -4.24 -33.81
CA LEU A 641 5.97 -4.92 -34.15
C LEU A 641 6.05 -6.19 -33.32
N VAL A 642 5.86 -7.34 -33.96
CA VAL A 642 5.74 -8.64 -33.29
C VAL A 642 6.78 -9.58 -33.85
N ASP A 643 7.52 -10.27 -32.98
CA ASP A 643 8.50 -11.31 -33.32
C ASP A 643 9.58 -10.83 -34.33
N VAL A 644 9.93 -9.55 -34.25
CA VAL A 644 11.00 -8.89 -35.02
C VAL A 644 11.89 -8.15 -34.05
N ASP A 645 13.21 -8.22 -34.24
CA ASP A 645 14.18 -7.50 -33.41
C ASP A 645 13.87 -5.99 -33.40
N PRO A 646 13.49 -5.41 -32.25
CA PRO A 646 13.16 -4.00 -32.14
C PRO A 646 14.42 -3.11 -32.12
N LEU A 647 15.62 -3.68 -32.09
CA LEU A 647 16.89 -2.96 -31.95
C LEU A 647 16.96 -2.16 -30.64
N PHE A 648 16.77 -2.86 -29.51
CA PHE A 648 17.00 -2.27 -28.18
C PHE A 648 18.46 -1.80 -28.02
N ILE A 649 18.70 -0.80 -27.17
CA ILE A 649 20.05 -0.30 -26.88
C ILE A 649 20.89 -1.41 -26.24
N ASP A 650 20.43 -1.97 -25.10
CA ASP A 650 21.10 -3.03 -24.35
C ASP A 650 20.07 -3.86 -23.54
N ALA A 651 19.37 -4.77 -24.21
CA ALA A 651 18.31 -5.59 -23.60
C ALA A 651 18.82 -6.48 -22.45
N ALA A 652 20.09 -6.92 -22.51
CA ALA A 652 20.72 -7.72 -21.45
C ALA A 652 20.84 -6.94 -20.12
N LYS A 653 20.95 -5.61 -20.19
CA LYS A 653 20.92 -4.71 -19.03
C LYS A 653 19.54 -4.08 -18.79
N GLN A 654 18.49 -4.61 -19.43
CA GLN A 654 17.12 -4.11 -19.33
C GLN A 654 16.97 -2.64 -19.82
N ASP A 655 17.82 -2.23 -20.76
CA ASP A 655 17.68 -0.96 -21.47
C ASP A 655 16.87 -1.16 -22.76
N PHE A 656 15.55 -1.07 -22.61
CA PHE A 656 14.58 -1.27 -23.68
C PHE A 656 14.33 -0.02 -24.54
N ARG A 657 15.16 1.01 -24.41
CA ARG A 657 15.14 2.14 -25.36
C ARG A 657 15.54 1.64 -26.75
N LEU A 658 15.00 2.27 -27.78
CA LEU A 658 15.18 1.85 -29.17
C LEU A 658 16.31 2.63 -29.84
N ARG A 659 17.10 1.95 -30.67
CA ARG A 659 18.09 2.58 -31.55
C ARG A 659 17.38 3.37 -32.68
N PRO A 660 18.02 4.39 -33.27
CA PRO A 660 17.44 5.18 -34.36
C PRO A 660 16.99 4.34 -35.58
N GLU A 661 17.62 3.19 -35.80
CA GLU A 661 17.36 2.29 -36.92
C GLU A 661 16.18 1.33 -36.67
N SER A 662 15.53 1.39 -35.48
CA SER A 662 14.47 0.47 -35.11
C SER A 662 13.32 0.44 -36.14
N PRO A 663 12.86 -0.76 -36.56
CA PRO A 663 11.70 -0.87 -37.45
C PRO A 663 10.39 -0.40 -36.78
N ALA A 664 10.36 -0.28 -35.45
CA ALA A 664 9.20 0.21 -34.71
C ALA A 664 8.84 1.66 -35.10
N TRP A 665 9.81 2.48 -35.49
CA TRP A 665 9.56 3.87 -35.90
C TRP A 665 8.68 3.95 -37.15
N ALA A 666 8.87 3.03 -38.11
CA ALA A 666 8.03 2.94 -39.31
C ALA A 666 6.59 2.49 -39.00
N LYS A 667 6.38 1.81 -37.85
CA LYS A 667 5.05 1.48 -37.33
C LYS A 667 4.40 2.63 -36.56
N GLY A 668 5.07 3.77 -36.43
CA GLY A 668 4.57 4.94 -35.71
C GLY A 668 4.77 4.88 -34.20
N PHE A 669 5.59 3.95 -33.70
CA PHE A 669 5.97 3.88 -32.29
C PHE A 669 6.57 5.23 -31.82
N LYS A 670 6.32 5.59 -30.57
CA LYS A 670 6.77 6.82 -29.92
C LYS A 670 7.76 6.49 -28.80
N PRO A 671 8.84 7.28 -28.64
CA PRO A 671 9.82 7.04 -27.58
C PRO A 671 9.16 6.98 -26.20
N ILE A 672 9.53 5.97 -25.41
CA ILE A 672 9.20 5.87 -23.99
C ILE A 672 10.32 6.59 -23.20
N PRO A 673 9.99 7.53 -22.30
CA PRO A 673 10.95 8.20 -21.42
C PRO A 673 11.46 7.26 -20.30
N PHE A 674 12.12 6.17 -20.68
CA PHE A 674 12.47 5.07 -19.78
C PHE A 674 13.41 5.51 -18.65
N GLU A 675 14.30 6.47 -18.91
CA GLU A 675 15.22 7.06 -17.93
C GLU A 675 14.54 7.86 -16.82
N ARG A 676 13.25 8.18 -16.96
CA ARG A 676 12.47 8.91 -15.97
C ARG A 676 11.62 8.00 -15.07
N ILE A 677 11.61 6.70 -15.34
CA ILE A 677 10.84 5.72 -14.57
C ILE A 677 11.54 5.42 -13.25
N GLY A 678 10.76 5.32 -12.17
CA GLY A 678 11.24 5.07 -10.82
C GLY A 678 11.51 6.35 -10.03
N LEU A 679 12.26 6.19 -8.95
CA LEU A 679 12.60 7.25 -8.00
C LEU A 679 13.54 8.28 -8.63
N TYR A 680 13.49 9.51 -8.10
CA TYR A 680 14.43 10.57 -8.43
C TYR A 680 14.86 11.31 -7.15
N THR A 681 16.01 11.96 -7.20
CA THR A 681 16.49 12.77 -6.08
C THR A 681 15.85 14.16 -6.08
N ASP A 682 15.46 14.64 -4.91
CA ASP A 682 14.94 16.00 -4.71
C ASP A 682 15.25 16.52 -3.29
N GLU A 683 14.55 17.57 -2.85
CA GLU A 683 14.74 18.18 -1.53
C GLU A 683 14.37 17.28 -0.34
N VAL A 684 13.60 16.20 -0.56
CA VAL A 684 13.18 15.26 0.49
C VAL A 684 13.73 13.86 0.29
N ARG A 685 14.01 13.44 -0.95
CA ARG A 685 14.73 12.19 -1.27
C ARG A 685 16.15 12.51 -1.73
N LYS A 686 17.10 12.50 -0.78
CA LYS A 686 18.51 12.78 -1.06
C LYS A 686 19.26 11.62 -1.73
N SER A 687 18.76 10.41 -1.59
CA SER A 687 19.36 9.19 -2.16
C SER A 687 18.28 8.26 -2.72
N ILE A 688 18.65 7.50 -3.75
CA ILE A 688 17.84 6.41 -4.30
C ILE A 688 18.55 5.07 -4.05
N PRO A 689 17.81 4.00 -3.72
CA PRO A 689 18.39 2.67 -3.66
C PRO A 689 18.97 2.27 -5.03
N PRO A 690 20.02 1.43 -5.07
CA PRO A 690 20.51 0.87 -6.33
C PRO A 690 19.40 0.15 -7.08
N ARG A 691 19.32 0.35 -8.39
CA ARG A 691 18.37 -0.37 -9.25
C ARG A 691 18.75 -1.85 -9.28
N ARG A 692 17.83 -2.73 -8.87
CA ARG A 692 18.03 -4.18 -8.96
C ARG A 692 17.80 -4.64 -10.40
N VAL A 693 18.80 -5.30 -10.99
CA VAL A 693 18.73 -5.85 -12.35
C VAL A 693 18.68 -7.38 -12.24
N GLY A 694 17.48 -7.95 -12.31
CA GLY A 694 17.27 -9.41 -12.25
C GLY A 694 16.82 -9.92 -10.87
N MET A 695 16.45 -11.20 -10.81
CA MET A 695 16.31 -11.95 -9.56
C MET A 695 17.70 -12.42 -9.12
N GLU A 696 18.58 -11.53 -8.71
CA GLU A 696 19.72 -12.00 -7.88
C GLU A 696 19.15 -12.36 -6.50
N GLU A 697 19.47 -13.59 -6.08
CA GLU A 697 18.90 -14.36 -4.96
C GLU A 697 18.70 -13.52 -3.69
N GLN A 698 17.47 -13.52 -3.15
CA GLN A 698 17.18 -13.13 -1.77
C GLN A 698 17.53 -14.28 -0.81
#